data_AF-A0A094HMM7-F1
#
_entry.id   AF-A0A094HMM7-F1
#
_cell.length_a   1.000
_cell.length_b   1.000
_cell.length_c   1.000
_cell.angle_alpha   90.00
_cell.angle_beta   90.00
_cell.angle_gamma   90.00
#
_symmetry.space_group_name_H-M   'P 1'
#
loop_
_entity.id
_entity.type
_entity.pdbx_description
1 polymer ?
#
loop_
_entity_poly.entity_id
_entity_poly.type
_entity_poly.pdbx_seq_one_letter_code
_entity_poly.pdbx_strand_id
1 'polypeptide(L)'
;MQDSEMNGLAPSIYVLGPDHQGNEWYAKNMPCSTTSMDVYSAVLNLSSSDFKKLKQELSSLLFEQHSMKSDRDKQRWEEWASEFCETRFDMKSLDDQRRKWLIRAIMWLKHTDNRYSKRRKGLGSCEPQSSSSEGEAALPRVMWVAATPNTSGDPIEKNLVVSFIKTTNELEEGLPWFNLMDLENSKKSLGPAFVNSIRPTERPDIHQGLVMMQIVKHLYDAEVSICPWNGFCQHFVALEESETMRLMLLDDEQNLRSTVIVLYCDTAICVESGMDLLYARLERFQSCYGARVRAFPRRTEALRARTKIRDLQALDDLARTSGSWRPVTCYPVTKCSLEDEDTTVHKRQESSGGEHVQIKHRGDNGELTCIKKDILERKKRKKHTVATEAKLLWFHQEFVSTFADWGEFRVFIVTKQESHGRRGLGGMVVAIAHTVNSTTDSDTMHVEQATNATFANIGSGLRLEDLKLFALKVFSGLRARDDWKKGFESLECSYEPPQGMNVVYWGQNGGGVIENNDLSTYCAEDSGIDIIVLAFLYQFGNGNEIASGSIGQSCYIAPNGEPQLCDDLAKAIDTCKSNGVKVILSLGGASGSYSLKSKQEAEAIGQNLWDAYGAPVRDSRVPRPFGDTFVNGWDINIEHNSGNEYYQYMIAKLRSNFASDTVNTYYIAGAPQCPIPEPNMDVIITNAQFDYLWVQFYNNPGCSVNGQINYNDWKAKIAGTPSANAKIFIGVPASPLGATGTESGSQYFLEPSKLATLVSKFSSDTAFGGVMMWAAGFSDATVNNGCTYAQQAKSILKTGKTC
;
A
#
# COMPACT_ATOMS: atom_id res chain seq x y z
N MET A 1 -16.64 -57.54 11.33
CA MET A 1 -17.24 -56.31 11.89
C MET A 1 -16.17 -55.25 11.74
N GLN A 2 -16.29 -54.42 10.69
CA GLN A 2 -17.01 -53.14 10.68
C GLN A 2 -16.11 -52.04 11.27
N ASP A 3 -15.59 -51.12 10.44
CA ASP A 3 -16.22 -49.85 10.00
C ASP A 3 -16.24 -48.83 11.16
N SER A 4 -15.99 -47.53 11.00
CA SER A 4 -15.64 -46.67 9.85
C SER A 4 -14.61 -45.60 10.33
N GLU A 5 -14.01 -44.71 9.53
CA GLU A 5 -14.15 -44.36 8.11
C GLU A 5 -12.86 -43.67 7.60
N MET A 6 -12.60 -43.67 6.29
CA MET A 6 -11.81 -42.61 5.63
C MET A 6 -12.69 -42.01 4.53
N ASN A 7 -13.12 -40.75 4.68
CA ASN A 7 -13.89 -40.04 3.66
C ASN A 7 -12.99 -39.53 2.52
N GLY A 8 -12.42 -40.47 1.76
CA GLY A 8 -12.10 -40.23 0.36
C GLY A 8 -13.41 -40.12 -0.42
N LEU A 9 -13.66 -38.98 -1.04
CA LEU A 9 -14.84 -38.77 -1.89
C LEU A 9 -14.95 -39.90 -2.92
N ALA A 10 -16.11 -40.58 -2.95
CA ALA A 10 -16.38 -41.61 -3.94
C ALA A 10 -16.19 -41.06 -5.37
N PRO A 11 -15.63 -41.83 -6.32
CA PRO A 11 -15.50 -41.40 -7.70
C PRO A 11 -16.87 -41.00 -8.26
N SER A 12 -16.93 -39.88 -8.97
CA SER A 12 -18.18 -39.31 -9.45
C SER A 12 -18.80 -40.22 -10.53
N ILE A 13 -19.96 -40.81 -10.25
CA ILE A 13 -20.76 -41.49 -11.26
C ILE A 13 -21.55 -40.43 -12.02
N TYR A 14 -21.28 -40.31 -13.32
CA TYR A 14 -21.92 -39.39 -14.23
C TYR A 14 -23.16 -40.03 -14.88
N VAL A 15 -24.33 -39.44 -14.63
CA VAL A 15 -25.58 -39.84 -15.29
C VAL A 15 -25.77 -38.98 -16.53
N LEU A 16 -25.73 -39.59 -17.72
CA LEU A 16 -26.04 -38.90 -18.97
C LEU A 16 -27.55 -38.59 -19.02
N GLY A 17 -27.90 -37.41 -19.51
CA GLY A 17 -29.30 -37.08 -19.76
C GLY A 17 -29.97 -37.98 -20.81
N PRO A 18 -31.31 -37.96 -20.91
CA PRO A 18 -32.06 -38.77 -21.88
C PRO A 18 -31.60 -38.53 -23.32
N ASP A 19 -31.83 -39.53 -24.19
CA ASP A 19 -31.54 -39.36 -25.61
C ASP A 19 -32.53 -38.38 -26.26
N HIS A 20 -31.98 -37.52 -27.11
CA HIS A 20 -32.66 -36.45 -27.82
C HIS A 20 -32.34 -36.43 -29.33
N GLN A 21 -31.49 -37.34 -29.82
CA GLN A 21 -30.98 -37.32 -31.20
C GLN A 21 -31.25 -38.62 -31.98
N GLY A 22 -31.44 -39.77 -31.30
CA GLY A 22 -31.80 -41.04 -31.92
C GLY A 22 -30.63 -41.78 -32.58
N ASN A 23 -30.75 -43.11 -32.67
CA ASN A 23 -29.64 -44.02 -33.01
C ASN A 23 -28.92 -43.71 -34.34
N GLU A 24 -29.65 -43.25 -35.37
CA GLU A 24 -29.03 -42.86 -36.65
C GLU A 24 -28.10 -41.64 -36.52
N TRP A 25 -28.41 -40.72 -35.62
CA TRP A 25 -27.62 -39.50 -35.43
C TRP A 25 -26.24 -39.83 -34.86
N TYR A 26 -26.17 -40.72 -33.85
CA TYR A 26 -24.91 -41.15 -33.26
C TYR A 26 -24.01 -41.88 -34.26
N ALA A 27 -24.60 -42.74 -35.11
CA ALA A 27 -23.86 -43.44 -36.15
C ALA A 27 -23.27 -42.47 -37.20
N LYS A 28 -24.02 -41.44 -37.59
CA LYS A 28 -23.59 -40.41 -38.57
C LYS A 28 -22.62 -39.37 -37.99
N ASN A 29 -22.66 -39.12 -36.67
CA ASN A 29 -21.88 -38.07 -36.00
C ASN A 29 -20.84 -38.63 -35.02
N MET A 30 -20.19 -39.76 -35.35
CA MET A 30 -19.17 -40.39 -34.51
C MET A 30 -18.02 -39.41 -34.17
N PRO A 31 -17.56 -39.32 -32.91
CA PRO A 31 -16.58 -38.33 -32.50
C PRO A 31 -15.21 -38.50 -33.16
N CYS A 32 -14.58 -37.37 -33.47
CA CYS A 32 -13.23 -37.28 -34.03
C CYS A 32 -12.48 -36.05 -33.49
N SER A 33 -11.23 -35.86 -33.95
CA SER A 33 -10.39 -34.70 -33.58
C SER A 33 -10.96 -33.32 -33.93
N THR A 34 -11.97 -33.25 -34.80
CA THR A 34 -12.57 -31.98 -35.27
C THR A 34 -13.99 -31.75 -34.73
N THR A 35 -14.53 -32.66 -33.92
CA THR A 35 -15.82 -32.46 -33.22
C THR A 35 -15.69 -31.31 -32.23
N SER A 36 -16.61 -30.34 -32.25
CA SER A 36 -16.54 -29.17 -31.36
C SER A 36 -16.89 -29.51 -29.92
N MET A 37 -16.41 -28.68 -29.00
CA MET A 37 -16.67 -28.86 -27.56
C MET A 37 -18.15 -28.73 -27.19
N ASP A 38 -18.92 -27.99 -27.98
CA ASP A 38 -20.35 -27.80 -27.79
C ASP A 38 -21.14 -29.05 -28.21
N VAL A 39 -20.70 -29.76 -29.27
CA VAL A 39 -21.26 -31.08 -29.63
C VAL A 39 -20.99 -32.09 -28.52
N TYR A 40 -19.77 -32.14 -27.98
CA TYR A 40 -19.46 -33.00 -26.83
C TYR A 40 -20.35 -32.68 -25.61
N SER A 41 -20.54 -31.40 -25.28
CA SER A 41 -21.37 -30.98 -24.15
C SER A 41 -22.86 -31.29 -24.36
N ALA A 42 -23.38 -31.03 -25.56
CA ALA A 42 -24.80 -31.20 -25.88
C ALA A 42 -25.23 -32.67 -25.92
N VAL A 43 -24.36 -33.57 -26.40
CA VAL A 43 -24.69 -34.99 -26.59
C VAL A 43 -24.56 -35.79 -25.28
N LEU A 44 -23.54 -35.49 -24.47
CA LEU A 44 -23.42 -36.09 -23.14
C LEU A 44 -24.55 -35.62 -22.19
N ASN A 45 -25.15 -34.45 -22.46
CA ASN A 45 -26.29 -33.92 -21.72
C ASN A 45 -26.04 -33.90 -20.20
N LEU A 46 -24.80 -33.59 -19.82
CA LEU A 46 -24.34 -33.42 -18.45
C LEU A 46 -24.54 -31.96 -18.02
N SER A 47 -24.67 -31.71 -16.72
CA SER A 47 -24.65 -30.34 -16.20
C SER A 47 -23.31 -29.66 -16.53
N SER A 48 -23.30 -28.34 -16.71
CA SER A 48 -22.06 -27.59 -16.98
C SER A 48 -21.00 -27.77 -15.88
N SER A 49 -21.44 -28.01 -14.64
CA SER A 49 -20.58 -28.39 -13.51
C SER A 49 -19.99 -29.78 -13.67
N ASP A 50 -20.78 -30.78 -14.04
CA ASP A 50 -20.32 -32.17 -14.09
C ASP A 50 -19.50 -32.45 -15.36
N PHE A 51 -19.81 -31.79 -16.48
CA PHE A 51 -18.95 -31.80 -17.66
C PHE A 51 -17.58 -31.14 -17.40
N LYS A 52 -17.56 -30.09 -16.55
CA LYS A 52 -16.30 -29.45 -16.11
C LYS A 52 -15.51 -30.37 -15.17
N LYS A 53 -16.15 -31.05 -14.22
CA LYS A 53 -15.52 -32.08 -13.37
C LYS A 53 -14.96 -33.23 -14.19
N LEU A 54 -15.75 -33.79 -15.11
CA LEU A 54 -15.35 -34.88 -16.01
C LEU A 54 -14.10 -34.50 -16.81
N LYS A 55 -14.03 -33.28 -17.35
CA LYS A 55 -12.82 -32.77 -18.00
C LYS A 55 -11.62 -32.72 -17.06
N GLN A 56 -11.79 -32.25 -15.83
CA GLN A 56 -10.71 -32.17 -14.84
C GLN A 56 -10.22 -33.56 -14.41
N GLU A 57 -11.13 -34.52 -14.18
CA GLU A 57 -10.77 -35.93 -13.88
C GLU A 57 -10.01 -36.55 -15.06
N LEU A 58 -10.54 -36.42 -16.28
CA LEU A 58 -9.86 -36.87 -17.50
C LEU A 58 -8.46 -36.24 -17.65
N SER A 59 -8.29 -34.94 -17.38
CA SER A 59 -6.97 -34.30 -17.40
C SER A 59 -6.00 -34.87 -16.35
N SER A 60 -6.49 -35.21 -15.15
CA SER A 60 -5.66 -35.71 -14.04
C SER A 60 -5.18 -37.17 -14.20
N LEU A 61 -5.93 -38.00 -14.93
CA LEU A 61 -5.60 -39.42 -15.11
C LEU A 61 -4.30 -39.62 -15.92
N LEU A 62 -3.36 -40.37 -15.35
CA LEU A 62 -2.14 -40.80 -16.03
C LEU A 62 -2.47 -41.95 -17.00
N PHE A 63 -2.17 -41.76 -18.28
CA PHE A 63 -2.30 -42.78 -19.32
C PHE A 63 -1.07 -42.75 -20.23
N GLU A 64 -0.58 -43.93 -20.65
CA GLU A 64 0.65 -44.06 -21.42
C GLU A 64 0.55 -43.34 -22.77
N GLN A 65 1.61 -42.60 -23.13
CA GLN A 65 1.53 -41.54 -24.15
C GLN A 65 1.67 -42.03 -25.61
N HIS A 66 0.99 -43.12 -25.97
CA HIS A 66 0.95 -43.62 -27.34
C HIS A 66 0.14 -42.69 -28.26
N SER A 67 0.63 -42.49 -29.49
CA SER A 67 -0.09 -41.70 -30.50
C SER A 67 -1.20 -42.53 -31.16
N MET A 68 -2.39 -41.97 -31.37
CA MET A 68 -3.48 -42.63 -32.11
C MET A 68 -3.20 -42.72 -33.63
N LYS A 69 -2.06 -43.32 -34.03
CA LYS A 69 -1.60 -43.44 -35.42
C LYS A 69 -1.76 -44.86 -35.95
N SER A 70 -1.34 -45.89 -35.23
CA SER A 70 -1.55 -47.28 -35.65
C SER A 70 -2.91 -47.81 -35.17
N ASP A 71 -3.41 -48.86 -35.81
CA ASP A 71 -4.68 -49.48 -35.41
C ASP A 71 -4.57 -50.22 -34.07
N ARG A 72 -3.38 -50.72 -33.72
CA ARG A 72 -3.09 -51.23 -32.36
C ARG A 72 -3.16 -50.14 -31.30
N ASP A 73 -2.72 -48.91 -31.60
CA ASP A 73 -2.87 -47.78 -30.67
C ASP A 73 -4.34 -47.41 -30.49
N LYS A 74 -5.12 -47.34 -31.59
CA LYS A 74 -6.56 -47.03 -31.53
C LYS A 74 -7.32 -48.07 -30.69
N GLN A 75 -7.01 -49.35 -30.86
CA GLN A 75 -7.63 -50.43 -30.09
C GLN A 75 -7.38 -50.28 -28.58
N ARG A 76 -6.12 -50.04 -28.17
CA ARG A 76 -5.79 -49.76 -26.75
C ARG A 76 -6.51 -48.53 -26.18
N TRP A 77 -6.65 -47.48 -26.99
CA TRP A 77 -7.37 -46.27 -26.60
C TRP A 77 -8.90 -46.49 -26.49
N GLU A 78 -9.49 -47.35 -27.32
CA GLU A 78 -10.89 -47.77 -27.21
C GLU A 78 -11.12 -48.70 -26.00
N GLU A 79 -10.21 -49.63 -25.72
CA GLU A 79 -10.22 -50.50 -24.53
C GLU A 79 -10.17 -49.67 -23.23
N TRP A 80 -9.21 -48.75 -23.09
CA TRP A 80 -9.12 -47.85 -21.94
C TRP A 80 -10.36 -46.96 -21.76
N ALA A 81 -10.88 -46.41 -22.86
CA ALA A 81 -12.07 -45.57 -22.79
C ALA A 81 -13.31 -46.38 -22.41
N SER A 82 -13.40 -47.66 -22.78
CA SER A 82 -14.48 -48.56 -22.34
C SER A 82 -14.42 -48.80 -20.83
N GLU A 83 -13.25 -49.13 -20.28
CA GLU A 83 -13.06 -49.35 -18.84
C GLU A 83 -13.36 -48.08 -18.02
N PHE A 84 -12.90 -46.91 -18.49
CA PHE A 84 -13.27 -45.64 -17.86
C PHE A 84 -14.79 -45.40 -17.93
N CYS A 85 -15.43 -45.69 -19.06
CA CYS A 85 -16.87 -45.53 -19.20
C CYS A 85 -17.66 -46.47 -18.26
N GLU A 86 -17.29 -47.74 -18.17
CA GLU A 86 -17.93 -48.74 -17.29
C GLU A 86 -17.80 -48.42 -15.80
N THR A 87 -16.73 -47.73 -15.39
CA THR A 87 -16.47 -47.34 -13.99
C THR A 87 -16.96 -45.93 -13.63
N ARG A 88 -17.53 -45.17 -14.59
CA ARG A 88 -17.97 -43.78 -14.38
C ARG A 88 -19.35 -43.43 -14.90
N PHE A 89 -19.96 -44.26 -15.75
CA PHE A 89 -21.29 -44.05 -16.29
C PHE A 89 -22.13 -45.32 -16.12
N ASP A 90 -23.44 -45.20 -15.94
CA ASP A 90 -24.32 -46.35 -16.10
C ASP A 90 -24.41 -46.75 -17.57
N MET A 91 -23.46 -47.57 -18.00
CA MET A 91 -23.44 -48.09 -19.36
C MET A 91 -24.68 -48.94 -19.66
N LYS A 92 -25.30 -49.59 -18.66
CA LYS A 92 -26.37 -50.58 -18.88
C LYS A 92 -27.66 -49.95 -19.41
N SER A 93 -27.95 -48.70 -19.09
CA SER A 93 -29.14 -47.98 -19.58
C SER A 93 -28.99 -47.36 -20.98
N LEU A 94 -27.80 -47.43 -21.59
CA LEU A 94 -27.54 -46.89 -22.93
C LEU A 94 -27.75 -47.94 -24.03
N ASP A 95 -28.21 -47.52 -25.21
CA ASP A 95 -28.21 -48.35 -26.42
C ASP A 95 -26.80 -48.50 -27.01
N ASP A 96 -26.63 -49.49 -27.90
CA ASP A 96 -25.33 -49.82 -28.50
C ASP A 96 -24.67 -48.68 -29.29
N GLN A 97 -25.45 -47.80 -29.93
CA GLN A 97 -24.89 -46.69 -30.71
C GLN A 97 -24.43 -45.56 -29.78
N ARG A 98 -25.24 -45.25 -28.77
CA ARG A 98 -24.92 -44.24 -27.76
C ARG A 98 -23.74 -44.66 -26.88
N ARG A 99 -23.60 -45.96 -26.52
CA ARG A 99 -22.39 -46.51 -25.87
C ARG A 99 -21.12 -46.30 -26.71
N LYS A 100 -21.15 -46.72 -27.98
CA LYS A 100 -20.00 -46.57 -28.90
C LYS A 100 -19.60 -45.10 -29.09
N TRP A 101 -20.60 -44.21 -29.16
CA TRP A 101 -20.37 -42.78 -29.23
C TRP A 101 -19.72 -42.24 -27.95
N LEU A 102 -20.21 -42.64 -26.77
CA LEU A 102 -19.66 -42.23 -25.46
C LEU A 102 -18.18 -42.61 -25.33
N ILE A 103 -17.85 -43.88 -25.59
CA ILE A 103 -16.48 -44.41 -25.52
C ILE A 103 -15.56 -43.61 -26.46
N ARG A 104 -15.98 -43.37 -27.71
CA ARG A 104 -15.22 -42.53 -28.64
C ARG A 104 -15.11 -41.07 -28.20
N ALA A 105 -16.13 -40.52 -27.54
CA ALA A 105 -16.08 -39.16 -27.03
C ALA A 105 -15.06 -39.02 -25.90
N ILE A 106 -15.06 -39.93 -24.92
CA ILE A 106 -14.06 -39.94 -23.84
C ILE A 106 -12.64 -40.11 -24.40
N MET A 107 -12.43 -41.06 -25.32
CA MET A 107 -11.16 -41.26 -26.01
C MET A 107 -10.66 -39.97 -26.67
N TRP A 108 -11.52 -39.28 -27.44
CA TRP A 108 -11.13 -38.05 -28.12
C TRP A 108 -10.98 -36.84 -27.19
N LEU A 109 -11.78 -36.72 -26.13
CA LEU A 109 -11.61 -35.68 -25.10
C LEU A 109 -10.26 -35.81 -24.41
N LYS A 110 -9.88 -37.02 -23.97
CA LYS A 110 -8.58 -37.29 -23.34
C LYS A 110 -7.42 -37.14 -24.32
N HIS A 111 -7.53 -37.64 -25.56
CA HIS A 111 -6.48 -37.47 -26.56
C HIS A 111 -6.29 -36.00 -26.96
N THR A 112 -7.37 -35.22 -27.02
CA THR A 112 -7.32 -33.78 -27.31
C THR A 112 -6.67 -33.02 -26.16
N ASP A 113 -7.05 -33.26 -24.91
CA ASP A 113 -6.35 -32.68 -23.76
C ASP A 113 -4.90 -33.15 -23.67
N ASN A 114 -4.57 -34.41 -24.00
CA ASN A 114 -3.19 -34.87 -24.10
C ASN A 114 -2.41 -34.18 -25.24
N ARG A 115 -3.05 -33.77 -26.35
CA ARG A 115 -2.41 -32.95 -27.40
C ARG A 115 -2.19 -31.51 -26.95
N TYR A 116 -3.15 -30.91 -26.25
CA TYR A 116 -2.96 -29.60 -25.62
C TYR A 116 -1.92 -29.68 -24.47
N SER A 117 -1.86 -30.79 -23.73
CA SER A 117 -0.88 -31.06 -22.68
C SER A 117 0.52 -31.31 -23.25
N LYS A 118 0.66 -32.01 -24.38
CA LYS A 118 1.96 -32.09 -25.10
C LYS A 118 2.39 -30.74 -25.68
N ARG A 119 1.46 -29.88 -26.11
CA ARG A 119 1.75 -28.46 -26.41
C ARG A 119 2.12 -27.65 -25.16
N ARG A 120 1.52 -27.92 -23.99
CA ARG A 120 1.89 -27.32 -22.69
C ARG A 120 3.23 -27.85 -22.14
N LYS A 121 3.63 -29.10 -22.44
CA LYS A 121 4.89 -29.74 -22.03
C LYS A 121 6.05 -29.53 -23.00
N GLY A 122 5.76 -29.03 -24.20
CA GLY A 122 6.78 -28.51 -25.13
C GLY A 122 7.30 -27.13 -24.75
N LEU A 123 6.66 -26.45 -23.79
CA LEU A 123 7.22 -25.35 -23.01
C LEU A 123 7.50 -25.89 -21.61
N GLY A 124 8.62 -25.47 -21.01
CA GLY A 124 9.10 -26.04 -19.75
C GLY A 124 8.09 -25.91 -18.60
N SER A 125 7.97 -26.98 -17.81
CA SER A 125 7.32 -26.91 -16.50
C SER A 125 8.18 -26.09 -15.55
N CYS A 126 7.72 -24.91 -15.14
CA CYS A 126 8.21 -24.29 -13.91
C CYS A 126 7.76 -25.13 -12.72
N GLU A 127 8.65 -26.00 -12.24
CA GLU A 127 8.58 -26.41 -10.84
C GLU A 127 8.87 -25.18 -9.96
N PRO A 128 8.24 -25.04 -8.79
CA PRO A 128 8.56 -23.96 -7.87
C PRO A 128 10.00 -24.12 -7.40
N GLN A 129 10.89 -23.24 -7.83
CA GLN A 129 12.27 -23.24 -7.33
C GLN A 129 12.24 -22.93 -5.83
N SER A 130 12.69 -23.88 -5.01
CA SER A 130 12.96 -23.66 -3.60
C SER A 130 14.01 -22.55 -3.47
N SER A 131 13.70 -21.52 -2.69
CA SER A 131 14.59 -20.38 -2.48
C SER A 131 15.94 -20.81 -1.90
N SER A 132 17.01 -20.61 -2.66
CA SER A 132 18.40 -20.76 -2.21
C SER A 132 19.12 -19.41 -2.17
N SER A 133 19.98 -19.27 -1.15
CA SER A 133 20.97 -18.21 -0.92
C SER A 133 20.47 -16.76 -0.84
N GLU A 134 20.67 -16.19 0.35
CA GLU A 134 20.77 -14.75 0.59
C GLU A 134 22.00 -14.20 -0.14
N GLY A 135 21.77 -13.40 -1.18
CA GLY A 135 22.71 -12.42 -1.71
C GLY A 135 22.17 -11.01 -1.44
N GLU A 136 22.95 -9.97 -1.72
CA GLU A 136 22.48 -8.58 -1.60
C GLU A 136 21.14 -8.39 -2.32
N ALA A 137 20.17 -7.80 -1.64
CA ALA A 137 18.81 -7.71 -2.13
C ALA A 137 18.72 -6.69 -3.28
N ALA A 138 18.80 -7.17 -4.52
CA ALA A 138 18.65 -6.38 -5.72
C ALA A 138 17.40 -5.47 -5.65
N LEU A 139 17.58 -4.19 -6.01
CA LEU A 139 16.55 -3.16 -5.91
C LEU A 139 15.25 -3.56 -6.63
N PRO A 140 14.07 -3.23 -6.07
CA PRO A 140 12.81 -3.56 -6.71
C PRO A 140 12.64 -2.80 -8.03
N ARG A 141 12.31 -3.51 -9.13
CA ARG A 141 11.97 -2.84 -10.41
C ARG A 141 10.50 -2.45 -10.42
N VAL A 142 10.20 -1.20 -10.78
CA VAL A 142 8.87 -0.74 -11.16
C VAL A 142 8.83 -0.52 -12.67
N MET A 143 7.89 -1.16 -13.35
CA MET A 143 7.74 -1.08 -14.81
C MET A 143 6.42 -0.39 -15.14
N TRP A 144 6.45 0.81 -15.68
CA TRP A 144 5.24 1.50 -16.13
C TRP A 144 5.01 1.27 -17.62
N VAL A 145 3.84 0.71 -17.95
CA VAL A 145 3.42 0.50 -19.34
C VAL A 145 2.57 1.68 -19.78
N ALA A 146 3.09 2.45 -20.72
CA ALA A 146 2.46 3.62 -21.31
C ALA A 146 1.35 3.20 -22.31
N ALA A 147 0.26 2.65 -21.79
CA ALA A 147 -0.92 2.22 -22.53
C ALA A 147 -1.81 3.42 -22.90
N THR A 148 -1.73 3.88 -24.17
CA THR A 148 -2.55 4.98 -24.67
C THR A 148 -3.30 4.61 -25.97
N PRO A 149 -4.49 5.19 -26.22
CA PRO A 149 -5.29 4.89 -27.42
C PRO A 149 -4.71 5.42 -28.74
N ASN A 150 -3.68 6.27 -28.69
CA ASN A 150 -3.22 7.00 -29.86
C ASN A 150 -1.83 6.56 -30.32
N THR A 151 -1.80 5.45 -31.05
CA THR A 151 -0.59 4.94 -31.72
C THR A 151 -0.22 5.72 -32.99
N SER A 152 -0.99 6.75 -33.33
CA SER A 152 -0.95 7.49 -34.61
C SER A 152 -0.41 8.91 -34.52
N GLY A 153 -0.17 9.45 -33.32
CA GLY A 153 0.66 10.64 -33.11
C GLY A 153 -0.06 11.98 -32.93
N ASP A 154 -1.39 12.03 -32.91
CA ASP A 154 -2.08 13.27 -32.47
C ASP A 154 -1.85 13.49 -30.95
N PRO A 155 -1.75 14.75 -30.49
CA PRO A 155 -1.56 15.05 -29.07
C PRO A 155 -2.68 14.46 -28.20
N ILE A 156 -2.29 13.86 -27.07
CA ILE A 156 -3.23 13.37 -26.05
C ILE A 156 -4.08 14.54 -25.53
N GLU A 157 -5.34 14.28 -25.18
CA GLU A 157 -6.20 15.24 -24.50
C GLU A 157 -5.49 15.83 -23.27
N LYS A 158 -5.56 17.15 -23.10
CA LYS A 158 -4.84 17.90 -22.04
C LYS A 158 -5.13 17.41 -20.60
N ASN A 159 -6.15 16.58 -20.43
CA ASN A 159 -6.68 16.07 -19.16
C ASN A 159 -5.74 15.09 -18.42
N LEU A 160 -4.71 14.53 -19.08
CA LEU A 160 -3.75 13.58 -18.46
C LEU A 160 -2.35 14.18 -18.27
N VAL A 161 -2.20 15.47 -18.55
CA VAL A 161 -0.93 16.22 -18.51
C VAL A 161 -0.89 17.09 -17.26
N VAL A 162 0.17 16.95 -16.47
CA VAL A 162 0.50 17.88 -15.40
C VAL A 162 1.25 19.05 -16.04
N SER A 163 0.55 20.16 -16.25
CA SER A 163 1.15 21.44 -16.64
C SER A 163 1.73 22.14 -15.41
N PHE A 164 3.05 22.28 -15.35
CA PHE A 164 3.71 22.91 -14.21
C PHE A 164 3.67 24.45 -14.31
N ILE A 165 3.50 25.14 -13.17
CA ILE A 165 3.44 26.61 -13.12
C ILE A 165 4.84 27.25 -13.16
N LYS A 166 5.86 26.49 -12.73
CA LYS A 166 7.28 26.85 -12.77
C LYS A 166 7.92 26.40 -14.08
N THR A 167 9.02 27.05 -14.46
CA THR A 167 9.87 26.65 -15.59
C THR A 167 10.68 25.39 -15.27
N THR A 168 11.16 24.70 -16.31
CA THR A 168 11.95 23.46 -16.17
C THR A 168 13.17 23.64 -15.25
N ASN A 169 13.91 24.76 -15.35
CA ASN A 169 15.04 25.02 -14.44
C ASN A 169 14.60 25.19 -12.97
N GLU A 170 13.54 25.97 -12.72
CA GLU A 170 13.00 26.17 -11.36
C GLU A 170 12.40 24.89 -10.73
N LEU A 171 12.14 23.86 -11.56
CA LEU A 171 11.71 22.54 -11.14
C LEU A 171 12.92 21.63 -10.87
N GLU A 172 13.92 21.63 -11.73
CA GLU A 172 15.17 20.87 -11.54
C GLU A 172 15.98 21.37 -10.32
N GLU A 173 16.01 22.68 -10.08
CA GLU A 173 16.57 23.28 -8.85
C GLU A 173 15.67 23.07 -7.61
N GLY A 174 14.36 22.94 -7.83
CA GLY A 174 13.34 23.05 -6.77
C GLY A 174 12.69 21.74 -6.32
N LEU A 175 12.91 20.62 -7.01
CA LEU A 175 12.27 19.33 -6.76
C LEU A 175 13.31 18.20 -6.87
N PRO A 176 13.70 17.54 -5.77
CA PRO A 176 14.81 16.58 -5.77
C PRO A 176 14.52 15.27 -6.54
N TRP A 177 13.26 15.03 -6.89
CA TRP A 177 12.83 13.92 -7.76
C TRP A 177 12.75 14.29 -9.25
N PHE A 178 12.78 15.58 -9.61
CA PHE A 178 12.61 16.01 -10.99
C PHE A 178 13.92 15.85 -11.76
N ASN A 179 13.93 14.96 -12.75
CA ASN A 179 15.13 14.65 -13.52
C ASN A 179 14.90 14.94 -15.01
N LEU A 180 15.54 15.99 -15.54
CA LEU A 180 15.33 16.39 -16.94
C LEU A 180 15.80 15.33 -17.94
N MET A 181 16.92 14.65 -17.65
CA MET A 181 17.50 13.62 -18.53
C MET A 181 16.58 12.40 -18.69
N ASP A 182 15.93 11.95 -17.62
CA ASP A 182 14.91 10.90 -17.66
C ASP A 182 13.68 11.33 -18.49
N LEU A 183 13.27 12.60 -18.39
CA LEU A 183 12.16 13.15 -19.19
C LEU A 183 12.53 13.26 -20.67
N GLU A 184 13.76 13.65 -21.01
CA GLU A 184 14.23 13.65 -22.40
C GLU A 184 14.26 12.23 -22.99
N ASN A 185 14.71 11.24 -22.21
CA ASN A 185 14.75 9.85 -22.64
C ASN A 185 13.31 9.27 -22.79
N SER A 186 12.40 9.67 -21.91
CA SER A 186 10.97 9.38 -22.03
C SER A 186 10.35 10.05 -23.26
N LYS A 187 10.72 11.30 -23.55
CA LYS A 187 10.27 12.05 -24.75
C LYS A 187 10.75 11.41 -26.05
N LYS A 188 12.00 10.91 -26.10
CA LYS A 188 12.56 10.20 -27.25
C LYS A 188 11.85 8.87 -27.53
N SER A 189 11.37 8.18 -26.49
CA SER A 189 10.76 6.83 -26.59
C SER A 189 9.23 6.84 -26.70
N LEU A 190 8.55 7.84 -26.11
CA LEU A 190 7.09 7.96 -26.09
C LEU A 190 6.53 9.10 -26.96
N GLY A 191 7.36 10.05 -27.37
CA GLY A 191 6.97 11.21 -28.18
C GLY A 191 6.40 12.39 -27.37
N PRO A 192 6.06 13.50 -28.06
CA PRO A 192 5.68 14.77 -27.43
C PRO A 192 4.34 14.73 -26.70
N ALA A 193 3.49 13.71 -26.96
CA ALA A 193 2.22 13.53 -26.26
C ALA A 193 2.38 13.20 -24.77
N PHE A 194 3.54 12.68 -24.36
CA PHE A 194 3.83 12.35 -22.96
C PHE A 194 4.73 13.38 -22.26
N VAL A 195 5.56 14.10 -23.01
CA VAL A 195 6.52 15.08 -22.50
C VAL A 195 6.66 16.23 -23.50
N ASN A 196 6.11 17.38 -23.15
CA ASN A 196 6.23 18.61 -23.95
C ASN A 196 6.73 19.78 -23.11
N SER A 197 7.14 20.87 -23.77
CA SER A 197 7.46 22.15 -23.11
C SER A 197 8.61 22.07 -22.06
N ILE A 198 9.53 21.10 -22.20
CA ILE A 198 10.62 20.82 -21.25
C ILE A 198 11.93 21.61 -21.50
N ARG A 199 11.92 22.73 -22.24
CA ARG A 199 13.13 23.56 -22.32
C ARG A 199 13.35 24.32 -21.02
N PRO A 200 14.60 24.73 -20.70
CA PRO A 200 14.97 25.46 -19.48
C PRO A 200 13.98 26.54 -19.01
N THR A 201 13.53 27.39 -19.93
CA THR A 201 12.64 28.54 -19.68
C THR A 201 11.16 28.26 -19.99
N GLU A 202 10.83 27.07 -20.48
CA GLU A 202 9.46 26.64 -20.75
C GLU A 202 8.86 26.00 -19.48
N ARG A 203 7.52 26.05 -19.38
CA ARG A 203 6.75 25.38 -18.34
C ARG A 203 6.41 23.97 -18.82
N PRO A 204 6.93 22.90 -18.19
CA PRO A 204 6.80 21.57 -18.75
C PRO A 204 5.38 21.02 -18.61
N ASP A 205 4.99 20.27 -19.64
CA ASP A 205 3.74 19.54 -19.78
C ASP A 205 4.08 18.05 -19.75
N ILE A 206 3.88 17.39 -18.61
CA ILE A 206 4.34 16.01 -18.38
C ILE A 206 3.16 15.11 -18.06
N HIS A 207 3.04 13.98 -18.75
CA HIS A 207 2.02 12.98 -18.47
C HIS A 207 2.09 12.49 -17.01
N GLN A 208 0.95 12.45 -16.31
CA GLN A 208 0.89 12.13 -14.88
C GLN A 208 1.64 10.84 -14.48
N GLY A 209 1.61 9.81 -15.34
CA GLY A 209 2.33 8.56 -15.12
C GLY A 209 3.86 8.71 -15.09
N LEU A 210 4.43 9.64 -15.87
CA LEU A 210 5.87 9.92 -15.84
C LEU A 210 6.27 10.69 -14.59
N VAL A 211 5.46 11.67 -14.17
CA VAL A 211 5.66 12.38 -12.89
C VAL A 211 5.66 11.39 -11.71
N MET A 212 4.67 10.49 -11.68
CA MET A 212 4.61 9.41 -10.69
C MET A 212 5.85 8.51 -10.74
N MET A 213 6.35 8.17 -11.93
CA MET A 213 7.55 7.34 -12.08
C MET A 213 8.84 8.02 -11.61
N GLN A 214 8.99 9.33 -11.79
CA GLN A 214 10.12 10.08 -11.21
C GLN A 214 10.07 10.10 -9.68
N ILE A 215 8.89 10.34 -9.11
CA ILE A 215 8.67 10.30 -7.66
C ILE A 215 8.95 8.89 -7.10
N VAL A 216 8.49 7.83 -7.78
CA VAL A 216 8.76 6.44 -7.35
C VAL A 216 10.25 6.10 -7.40
N LYS A 217 10.95 6.49 -8.48
CA LYS A 217 12.41 6.30 -8.63
C LYS A 217 13.18 6.98 -7.48
N HIS A 218 12.80 8.21 -7.13
CA HIS A 218 13.46 8.99 -6.09
C HIS A 218 13.15 8.52 -4.67
N LEU A 219 11.87 8.25 -4.34
CA LEU A 219 11.45 7.98 -2.96
C LEU A 219 11.78 6.56 -2.47
N TYR A 220 11.85 5.58 -3.38
CA TYR A 220 11.96 4.16 -3.02
C TYR A 220 13.27 3.51 -3.50
N ASP A 221 14.21 4.30 -4.02
CA ASP A 221 15.44 3.84 -4.69
C ASP A 221 15.15 2.71 -5.71
N ALA A 222 14.00 2.82 -6.38
CA ALA A 222 13.46 1.77 -7.21
C ALA A 222 13.99 1.90 -8.64
N GLU A 223 14.35 0.77 -9.26
CA GLU A 223 14.71 0.78 -10.67
C GLU A 223 13.44 1.01 -11.51
N VAL A 224 13.32 2.15 -12.18
CA VAL A 224 12.11 2.47 -12.95
C VAL A 224 12.32 2.31 -14.45
N SER A 225 11.48 1.48 -15.08
CA SER A 225 11.48 1.23 -16.52
C SER A 225 10.20 1.73 -17.19
N ILE A 226 10.35 2.49 -18.27
CA ILE A 226 9.25 3.06 -19.06
C ILE A 226 9.05 2.22 -20.33
N CYS A 227 7.84 1.68 -20.53
CA CYS A 227 7.54 0.73 -21.61
C CYS A 227 6.42 1.25 -22.54
N PRO A 228 6.70 1.61 -23.81
CA PRO A 228 5.67 2.00 -24.78
C PRO A 228 4.69 0.86 -25.08
N TRP A 229 3.38 1.12 -25.18
CA TRP A 229 2.35 0.10 -25.41
C TRP A 229 2.64 -0.86 -26.57
N ASN A 230 2.97 -0.32 -27.75
CA ASN A 230 3.20 -1.12 -28.95
C ASN A 230 4.43 -2.02 -28.83
N GLY A 231 5.54 -1.47 -28.31
CA GLY A 231 6.75 -2.24 -28.05
C GLY A 231 6.49 -3.32 -27.01
N PHE A 232 5.83 -2.96 -25.91
CA PHE A 232 5.45 -3.90 -24.86
C PHE A 232 4.56 -5.02 -25.41
N CYS A 233 3.47 -4.71 -26.11
CA CYS A 233 2.57 -5.72 -26.68
C CYS A 233 3.24 -6.59 -27.76
N GLN A 234 4.09 -6.05 -28.62
CA GLN A 234 4.82 -6.86 -29.60
C GLN A 234 5.70 -7.91 -28.92
N HIS A 235 6.36 -7.57 -27.80
CA HIS A 235 7.21 -8.52 -27.06
C HIS A 235 6.46 -9.36 -26.01
N PHE A 236 5.30 -8.92 -25.50
CA PHE A 236 4.52 -9.60 -24.44
C PHE A 236 3.28 -10.35 -24.93
N VAL A 237 2.81 -10.10 -26.15
CA VAL A 237 1.56 -10.67 -26.69
C VAL A 237 1.83 -11.50 -27.96
N ALA A 238 2.72 -11.05 -28.84
CA ALA A 238 2.98 -11.70 -30.14
C ALA A 238 4.25 -12.58 -30.13
N LEU A 239 4.05 -13.88 -30.40
CA LEU A 239 5.06 -14.95 -30.50
C LEU A 239 5.87 -15.29 -29.22
N GLU A 240 6.20 -16.58 -29.13
CA GLU A 240 7.08 -17.27 -28.17
C GLU A 240 7.07 -16.80 -26.69
N GLU A 241 6.13 -17.35 -25.91
CA GLU A 241 6.08 -17.20 -24.45
C GLU A 241 7.32 -17.80 -23.75
N SER A 242 8.29 -16.98 -23.33
CA SER A 242 9.00 -17.10 -22.02
C SER A 242 10.19 -16.15 -21.92
N GLU A 243 11.07 -16.12 -22.92
CA GLU A 243 12.45 -15.61 -22.79
C GLU A 243 12.50 -14.12 -22.38
N THR A 244 11.86 -13.23 -23.15
CA THR A 244 11.86 -11.78 -22.88
C THR A 244 11.21 -11.44 -21.55
N MET A 245 10.09 -12.09 -21.20
CA MET A 245 9.44 -11.89 -19.91
C MET A 245 10.30 -12.40 -18.74
N ARG A 246 11.03 -13.51 -18.92
CA ARG A 246 11.98 -14.00 -17.92
C ARG A 246 13.09 -12.96 -17.73
N LEU A 247 13.76 -12.56 -18.80
CA LEU A 247 14.86 -11.57 -18.78
C LEU A 247 14.46 -10.26 -18.10
N MET A 248 13.23 -9.78 -18.26
CA MET A 248 12.76 -8.55 -17.61
C MET A 248 12.55 -8.68 -16.09
N LEU A 249 12.44 -9.90 -15.58
CA LEU A 249 12.38 -10.24 -14.15
C LEU A 249 13.75 -10.59 -13.57
N LEU A 250 14.79 -10.69 -14.41
CA LEU A 250 16.16 -10.95 -14.01
C LEU A 250 16.97 -9.65 -13.93
N ASP A 251 17.90 -9.57 -12.98
CA ASP A 251 18.92 -8.53 -12.94
C ASP A 251 20.09 -8.87 -13.90
N ASP A 252 21.11 -8.02 -13.91
CA ASP A 252 22.30 -8.18 -14.76
C ASP A 252 23.10 -9.46 -14.43
N GLU A 253 22.93 -10.02 -13.22
CA GLU A 253 23.52 -11.29 -12.76
C GLU A 253 22.63 -12.52 -13.02
N GLN A 254 21.47 -12.32 -13.66
CA GLN A 254 20.44 -13.33 -13.92
C GLN A 254 19.68 -13.83 -12.67
N ASN A 255 19.65 -13.08 -11.57
CA ASN A 255 18.85 -13.38 -10.38
C ASN A 255 17.43 -12.80 -10.49
N LEU A 256 16.43 -13.53 -9.99
CA LEU A 256 15.02 -13.16 -10.08
C LEU A 256 14.64 -12.08 -9.06
N ARG A 257 14.46 -10.82 -9.48
CA ARG A 257 14.10 -9.71 -8.58
C ARG A 257 12.60 -9.46 -8.45
N SER A 258 12.23 -8.75 -7.38
CA SER A 258 10.88 -8.25 -7.16
C SER A 258 10.52 -7.18 -8.19
N THR A 259 9.48 -7.42 -9.00
CA THR A 259 9.04 -6.55 -10.09
C THR A 259 7.55 -6.22 -9.98
N VAL A 260 7.23 -4.92 -9.94
CA VAL A 260 5.86 -4.39 -9.99
C VAL A 260 5.60 -3.78 -11.36
N ILE A 261 4.59 -4.26 -12.06
CA ILE A 261 4.20 -3.78 -13.39
C ILE A 261 2.95 -2.91 -13.24
N VAL A 262 3.11 -1.59 -13.44
CA VAL A 262 2.05 -0.59 -13.34
C VAL A 262 1.33 -0.49 -14.69
N LEU A 263 0.09 -0.97 -14.70
CA LEU A 263 -0.82 -1.08 -15.85
C LEU A 263 -1.99 -0.09 -15.74
N TYR A 264 -1.66 1.20 -15.59
CA TYR A 264 -2.65 2.27 -15.47
C TYR A 264 -2.98 2.87 -16.86
N CYS A 265 -4.20 2.64 -17.34
CA CYS A 265 -4.79 3.30 -18.52
C CYS A 265 -6.10 3.96 -18.12
N ASP A 266 -6.19 5.28 -18.31
CA ASP A 266 -7.28 6.14 -17.79
C ASP A 266 -8.46 6.32 -18.78
N THR A 267 -8.39 5.70 -19.96
CA THR A 267 -9.43 5.83 -21.00
C THR A 267 -10.16 4.50 -21.22
N ALA A 268 -11.48 4.55 -21.45
CA ALA A 268 -12.29 3.37 -21.73
C ALA A 268 -12.01 2.76 -23.13
N ILE A 269 -10.97 3.21 -23.82
CA ILE A 269 -10.61 2.79 -25.19
C ILE A 269 -9.47 1.74 -25.18
N CYS A 270 -8.87 1.44 -24.02
CA CYS A 270 -8.00 0.26 -23.81
C CYS A 270 -8.78 -1.10 -23.83
N VAL A 271 -9.72 -1.26 -24.80
CA VAL A 271 -10.46 -2.47 -25.17
C VAL A 271 -9.75 -3.23 -26.31
N GLU A 272 -8.54 -2.79 -26.69
CA GLU A 272 -7.69 -3.56 -27.58
C GLU A 272 -7.47 -4.98 -27.06
N SER A 273 -7.41 -5.94 -28.00
CA SER A 273 -7.18 -7.36 -27.77
C SER A 273 -5.74 -7.63 -27.29
N GLY A 274 -5.47 -7.24 -26.04
CA GLY A 274 -4.14 -7.29 -25.43
C GLY A 274 -4.19 -7.25 -23.90
N MET A 275 -4.94 -6.31 -23.29
CA MET A 275 -4.94 -6.12 -21.82
C MET A 275 -5.40 -7.36 -21.03
N ASP A 276 -6.48 -8.03 -21.43
CA ASP A 276 -6.94 -9.25 -20.76
C ASP A 276 -5.97 -10.42 -20.91
N LEU A 277 -5.29 -10.51 -22.05
CA LEU A 277 -4.28 -11.52 -22.33
C LEU A 277 -2.99 -11.22 -21.56
N LEU A 278 -2.61 -9.96 -21.43
CA LEU A 278 -1.52 -9.49 -20.58
C LEU A 278 -1.79 -9.82 -19.11
N TYR A 279 -2.94 -9.44 -18.56
CA TYR A 279 -3.30 -9.80 -17.19
C TYR A 279 -3.31 -11.32 -16.99
N ALA A 280 -3.85 -12.11 -17.93
CA ALA A 280 -3.81 -13.58 -17.85
C ALA A 280 -2.39 -14.15 -17.91
N ARG A 281 -1.47 -13.56 -18.70
CA ARG A 281 -0.05 -13.92 -18.69
C ARG A 281 0.62 -13.54 -17.37
N LEU A 282 0.35 -12.35 -16.83
CA LEU A 282 0.90 -11.92 -15.54
C LEU A 282 0.37 -12.75 -14.36
N GLU A 283 -0.90 -13.16 -14.37
CA GLU A 283 -1.47 -14.12 -13.41
C GLU A 283 -0.76 -15.48 -13.49
N ARG A 284 -0.43 -15.96 -14.70
CA ARG A 284 0.37 -17.19 -14.90
C ARG A 284 1.81 -17.02 -14.39
N PHE A 285 2.48 -15.90 -14.66
CA PHE A 285 3.82 -15.62 -14.13
C PHE A 285 3.81 -15.50 -12.60
N GLN A 286 2.82 -14.82 -12.01
CA GLN A 286 2.63 -14.77 -10.56
C GLN A 286 2.40 -16.15 -9.95
N SER A 287 1.75 -17.09 -10.67
CA SER A 287 1.63 -18.48 -10.20
C SER A 287 2.95 -19.28 -10.26
N CYS A 288 3.92 -18.87 -11.09
CA CYS A 288 5.24 -19.50 -11.18
C CYS A 288 6.26 -18.89 -10.19
N TYR A 289 6.21 -17.57 -9.99
CA TYR A 289 7.23 -16.78 -9.29
C TYR A 289 6.73 -16.14 -7.97
N GLY A 290 5.48 -16.40 -7.58
CA GLY A 290 4.89 -15.94 -6.33
C GLY A 290 4.81 -14.40 -6.24
N ALA A 291 5.11 -13.87 -5.06
CA ALA A 291 5.02 -12.43 -4.78
C ALA A 291 6.06 -11.57 -5.52
N ARG A 292 7.10 -12.16 -6.14
CA ARG A 292 8.14 -11.43 -6.89
C ARG A 292 7.63 -10.79 -8.19
N VAL A 293 6.44 -11.14 -8.67
CA VAL A 293 5.82 -10.52 -9.87
C VAL A 293 4.40 -10.08 -9.54
N ARG A 294 4.10 -8.79 -9.74
CA ARG A 294 2.77 -8.25 -9.47
C ARG A 294 2.35 -7.22 -10.52
N ALA A 295 1.11 -7.34 -11.01
CA ALA A 295 0.45 -6.27 -11.75
C ALA A 295 -0.26 -5.30 -10.80
N PHE A 296 -0.12 -3.99 -11.02
CA PHE A 296 -0.83 -2.95 -10.27
C PHE A 296 -1.57 -1.98 -11.22
N PRO A 297 -2.88 -1.72 -11.03
CA PRO A 297 -3.78 -2.46 -10.15
C PRO A 297 -3.90 -3.94 -10.58
N ARG A 298 -4.45 -4.81 -9.72
CA ARG A 298 -4.72 -6.19 -10.13
C ARG A 298 -5.79 -6.25 -11.21
N ARG A 299 -5.79 -7.31 -12.02
CA ARG A 299 -6.81 -7.59 -13.04
C ARG A 299 -8.24 -7.39 -12.53
N THR A 300 -8.54 -7.91 -11.34
CA THR A 300 -9.88 -7.83 -10.75
C THR A 300 -10.29 -6.39 -10.44
N GLU A 301 -9.38 -5.57 -9.94
CA GLU A 301 -9.62 -4.16 -9.62
C GLU A 301 -9.70 -3.30 -10.89
N ALA A 302 -8.81 -3.53 -11.85
CA ALA A 302 -8.87 -2.92 -13.18
C ALA A 302 -10.21 -3.20 -13.89
N LEU A 303 -10.73 -4.43 -13.79
CA LEU A 303 -12.03 -4.81 -14.35
C LEU A 303 -13.21 -4.16 -13.62
N ARG A 304 -13.11 -3.99 -12.29
CA ARG A 304 -14.12 -3.27 -11.50
C ARG A 304 -14.18 -1.81 -11.88
N ALA A 305 -13.05 -1.11 -11.87
CA ALA A 305 -12.95 0.30 -12.25
C ALA A 305 -13.51 0.56 -13.67
N ARG A 306 -13.17 -0.30 -14.63
CA ARG A 306 -13.73 -0.26 -16.00
C ARG A 306 -15.25 -0.42 -16.03
N THR A 307 -15.78 -1.45 -15.36
CA THR A 307 -17.21 -1.77 -15.43
C THR A 307 -18.08 -0.90 -14.53
N LYS A 308 -17.52 -0.29 -13.46
CA LYS A 308 -18.14 0.52 -12.41
C LYS A 308 -19.19 -0.20 -11.54
N ILE A 309 -19.84 -1.25 -12.06
CA ILE A 309 -20.93 -1.99 -11.40
C ILE A 309 -20.55 -2.48 -10.00
N ARG A 310 -19.36 -3.07 -9.83
CA ARG A 310 -18.94 -3.64 -8.55
C ARG A 310 -18.59 -2.59 -7.50
N ASP A 311 -18.07 -1.45 -7.93
CA ASP A 311 -17.71 -0.36 -7.02
C ASP A 311 -18.97 0.40 -6.58
N LEU A 312 -19.95 0.56 -7.49
CA LEU A 312 -21.30 1.00 -7.15
C LEU A 312 -21.96 0.05 -6.13
N GLN A 313 -21.91 -1.27 -6.34
CA GLN A 313 -22.45 -2.25 -5.37
C GLN A 313 -21.75 -2.15 -4.01
N ALA A 314 -20.42 -2.00 -3.99
CA ALA A 314 -19.68 -1.89 -2.75
C ALA A 314 -20.05 -0.65 -1.94
N LEU A 315 -20.33 0.46 -2.62
CA LEU A 315 -20.77 1.72 -2.03
C LEU A 315 -22.27 1.69 -1.63
N ASP A 316 -23.13 0.97 -2.36
CA ASP A 316 -24.53 0.70 -1.96
C ASP A 316 -24.59 -0.14 -0.68
N ASP A 317 -23.74 -1.16 -0.57
CA ASP A 317 -23.63 -1.97 0.64
C ASP A 317 -23.15 -1.12 1.83
N LEU A 318 -22.12 -0.29 1.64
CA LEU A 318 -21.63 0.61 2.67
C LEU A 318 -22.74 1.56 3.15
N ALA A 319 -23.40 2.26 2.22
CA ALA A 319 -24.51 3.16 2.51
C ALA A 319 -25.63 2.45 3.31
N ARG A 320 -26.01 1.24 2.90
CA ARG A 320 -26.98 0.39 3.61
C ARG A 320 -26.53 0.05 5.04
N THR A 321 -25.27 -0.32 5.23
CA THR A 321 -24.72 -0.65 6.57
C THR A 321 -24.54 0.58 7.47
N SER A 322 -24.28 1.76 6.90
CA SER A 322 -24.07 3.00 7.66
C SER A 322 -25.33 3.84 7.86
N GLY A 323 -26.49 3.36 7.41
CA GLY A 323 -27.76 4.10 7.42
C GLY A 323 -27.73 5.37 6.57
N SER A 324 -26.83 5.44 5.58
CA SER A 324 -26.63 6.61 4.73
C SER A 324 -27.41 6.48 3.43
N TRP A 325 -27.92 7.59 2.90
CA TRP A 325 -28.63 7.59 1.62
C TRP A 325 -27.66 7.49 0.44
N ARG A 326 -28.15 6.92 -0.66
CA ARG A 326 -27.47 6.84 -1.95
C ARG A 326 -28.51 6.76 -3.07
N PRO A 327 -28.24 7.26 -4.30
CA PRO A 327 -29.16 7.16 -5.42
C PRO A 327 -29.40 5.69 -5.80
N VAL A 328 -30.66 5.30 -5.91
CA VAL A 328 -31.08 3.94 -6.24
C VAL A 328 -30.51 3.54 -7.60
N THR A 329 -29.89 2.35 -7.66
CA THR A 329 -29.25 1.83 -8.87
C THR A 329 -29.87 0.50 -9.28
N CYS A 330 -30.51 0.50 -10.43
CA CYS A 330 -31.12 -0.66 -11.09
C CYS A 330 -30.11 -1.29 -12.06
N TYR A 331 -29.38 -2.27 -11.54
CA TYR A 331 -28.28 -2.95 -12.24
C TYR A 331 -28.70 -3.70 -13.51
N PRO A 332 -27.77 -3.93 -14.46
CA PRO A 332 -28.03 -4.74 -15.65
C PRO A 332 -28.60 -6.11 -15.28
N VAL A 333 -29.51 -6.63 -16.11
CA VAL A 333 -30.19 -7.94 -15.94
C VAL A 333 -30.88 -8.19 -14.58
N THR A 334 -31.03 -7.18 -13.71
CA THR A 334 -31.85 -7.23 -12.48
C THR A 334 -33.21 -6.56 -12.68
N LYS A 335 -34.16 -6.75 -11.75
CA LYS A 335 -35.45 -6.03 -11.77
C LYS A 335 -35.20 -4.54 -11.51
N CYS A 336 -35.82 -3.68 -12.32
CA CYS A 336 -35.78 -2.24 -12.12
C CYS A 336 -36.86 -1.79 -11.12
N SER A 337 -36.54 -0.89 -10.19
CA SER A 337 -37.53 -0.20 -9.35
C SER A 337 -38.00 1.12 -9.95
N LEU A 338 -37.14 1.76 -10.76
CA LEU A 338 -37.26 3.15 -11.23
C LEU A 338 -38.05 3.32 -12.54
N GLU A 339 -38.73 2.29 -13.03
CA GLU A 339 -39.50 2.35 -14.30
C GLU A 339 -40.61 3.39 -14.32
N ASP A 340 -41.12 3.71 -13.14
CA ASP A 340 -42.25 4.60 -12.94
C ASP A 340 -41.82 6.06 -12.68
N GLU A 341 -40.52 6.34 -12.59
CA GLU A 341 -40.00 7.70 -12.33
C GLU A 341 -40.11 8.61 -13.56
N ASP A 342 -40.36 9.91 -13.32
CA ASP A 342 -40.57 10.86 -14.41
C ASP A 342 -39.27 11.30 -15.10
N THR A 343 -38.15 11.33 -14.37
CA THR A 343 -36.80 11.65 -14.89
C THR A 343 -35.76 10.72 -14.26
N THR A 344 -34.84 10.22 -15.08
CA THR A 344 -33.95 9.10 -14.74
C THR A 344 -32.58 9.27 -15.40
N VAL A 345 -31.56 8.54 -14.93
CA VAL A 345 -30.21 8.56 -15.50
C VAL A 345 -29.82 7.18 -16.01
N HIS A 346 -29.58 7.08 -17.32
CA HIS A 346 -29.04 5.87 -17.94
C HIS A 346 -27.52 5.99 -18.05
N LYS A 347 -26.79 4.98 -17.57
CA LYS A 347 -25.31 4.95 -17.59
C LYS A 347 -24.82 3.68 -18.28
N ARG A 348 -23.85 3.80 -19.17
CA ARG A 348 -23.20 2.64 -19.80
C ARG A 348 -22.14 2.03 -18.87
N GLN A 349 -22.02 0.71 -18.87
CA GLN A 349 -20.78 0.06 -18.43
C GLN A 349 -19.61 0.49 -19.35
N GLU A 350 -18.38 0.43 -18.85
CA GLU A 350 -17.19 0.77 -19.65
C GLU A 350 -17.30 2.19 -20.25
N SER A 351 -17.46 3.15 -19.32
CA SER A 351 -17.67 4.58 -19.55
C SER A 351 -16.45 5.35 -19.02
N SER A 352 -15.90 6.29 -19.80
CA SER A 352 -14.84 7.23 -19.34
C SER A 352 -15.21 8.71 -19.44
N GLY A 353 -16.43 9.05 -19.85
CA GLY A 353 -16.86 10.43 -20.05
C GLY A 353 -18.38 10.62 -19.97
N GLY A 354 -18.81 11.88 -20.08
CA GLY A 354 -20.20 12.32 -19.91
C GLY A 354 -21.15 11.85 -21.03
N GLU A 355 -20.62 11.65 -22.23
CA GLU A 355 -21.31 11.07 -23.40
C GLU A 355 -21.88 9.66 -23.15
N HIS A 356 -21.40 8.98 -22.10
CA HIS A 356 -21.88 7.68 -21.65
C HIS A 356 -22.95 7.76 -20.55
N VAL A 357 -23.47 8.95 -20.28
CA VAL A 357 -24.54 9.26 -19.33
C VAL A 357 -25.67 9.98 -20.06
N GLN A 358 -26.90 9.50 -19.93
CA GLN A 358 -28.07 10.10 -20.56
C GLN A 358 -29.14 10.38 -19.51
N ILE A 359 -29.62 11.63 -19.45
CA ILE A 359 -30.83 11.95 -18.67
C ILE A 359 -32.04 11.65 -19.57
N LYS A 360 -32.98 10.86 -19.06
CA LYS A 360 -34.12 10.33 -19.81
C LYS A 360 -35.44 10.51 -19.05
N HIS A 361 -36.51 10.75 -19.80
CA HIS A 361 -37.86 10.92 -19.25
C HIS A 361 -38.70 9.65 -19.37
N ARG A 362 -39.75 9.57 -18.56
CA ARG A 362 -40.70 8.45 -18.51
C ARG A 362 -41.11 7.95 -19.90
N GLY A 363 -40.94 6.65 -20.12
CA GLY A 363 -41.27 5.99 -21.39
C GLY A 363 -40.08 5.83 -22.35
N ASP A 364 -39.06 6.69 -22.30
CA ASP A 364 -37.81 6.46 -23.04
C ASP A 364 -36.97 5.41 -22.31
N ASN A 365 -37.03 4.17 -22.79
CA ASN A 365 -36.26 3.05 -22.23
C ASN A 365 -34.82 2.98 -22.77
N GLY A 366 -34.46 3.82 -23.75
CA GLY A 366 -33.15 3.88 -24.39
C GLY A 366 -32.52 2.51 -24.65
N GLU A 367 -31.27 2.36 -24.24
CA GLU A 367 -30.49 1.12 -24.33
C GLU A 367 -30.53 0.26 -23.05
N LEU A 368 -31.50 0.48 -22.14
CA LEU A 368 -31.50 -0.14 -20.81
C LEU A 368 -31.54 -1.68 -20.81
N THR A 369 -30.58 -2.26 -20.09
CA THR A 369 -30.43 -3.72 -19.94
C THR A 369 -30.98 -4.28 -18.63
N CYS A 370 -31.42 -3.43 -17.71
CA CYS A 370 -32.26 -3.85 -16.59
C CYS A 370 -33.60 -4.45 -17.08
N ILE A 371 -34.28 -5.18 -16.22
CA ILE A 371 -35.47 -5.98 -16.55
C ILE A 371 -36.70 -5.32 -15.94
N LYS A 372 -37.73 -5.14 -16.76
CA LYS A 372 -39.02 -4.58 -16.31
C LYS A 372 -39.70 -5.45 -15.25
N LYS A 373 -40.31 -4.84 -14.23
CA LYS A 373 -41.03 -5.49 -13.11
C LYS A 373 -41.92 -6.64 -13.61
N ASP A 374 -42.74 -6.36 -14.62
CA ASP A 374 -43.84 -7.21 -15.10
C ASP A 374 -43.41 -8.29 -16.12
N ILE A 375 -42.13 -8.39 -16.48
CA ILE A 375 -41.67 -9.41 -17.43
C ILE A 375 -41.66 -10.79 -16.78
N LEU A 376 -42.40 -11.75 -17.35
CA LEU A 376 -42.40 -13.16 -16.91
C LEU A 376 -40.99 -13.77 -16.83
N GLU A 377 -40.72 -14.58 -15.80
CA GLU A 377 -39.39 -15.17 -15.52
C GLU A 377 -38.74 -15.90 -16.71
N ARG A 378 -39.52 -16.58 -17.55
CA ARG A 378 -39.01 -17.21 -18.79
C ARG A 378 -38.48 -16.19 -19.80
N LYS A 379 -39.13 -15.02 -19.93
CA LYS A 379 -38.65 -13.90 -20.74
C LYS A 379 -37.45 -13.20 -20.07
N LYS A 380 -37.40 -13.13 -18.72
CA LYS A 380 -36.22 -12.63 -17.98
C LYS A 380 -34.97 -13.45 -18.30
N ARG A 381 -35.03 -14.78 -18.19
CA ARG A 381 -33.90 -15.69 -18.54
C ARG A 381 -33.45 -15.52 -19.99
N LYS A 382 -34.38 -15.37 -20.95
CA LYS A 382 -34.04 -15.09 -22.34
C LYS A 382 -33.36 -13.73 -22.52
N LYS A 383 -33.86 -12.65 -21.90
CA LYS A 383 -33.21 -11.32 -21.94
C LYS A 383 -31.81 -11.37 -21.32
N HIS A 384 -31.63 -12.10 -20.21
CA HIS A 384 -30.32 -12.32 -19.59
C HIS A 384 -29.34 -13.03 -20.54
N THR A 385 -29.77 -14.10 -21.21
CA THR A 385 -28.91 -14.84 -22.16
C THR A 385 -28.46 -13.92 -23.30
N VAL A 386 -29.39 -13.25 -23.96
CA VAL A 386 -29.10 -12.29 -25.05
C VAL A 386 -28.21 -11.13 -24.58
N ALA A 387 -28.42 -10.61 -23.37
CA ALA A 387 -27.56 -9.59 -22.78
C ALA A 387 -26.16 -10.10 -22.38
N THR A 388 -25.97 -11.43 -22.23
CA THR A 388 -24.64 -12.02 -22.00
C THR A 388 -23.88 -12.23 -23.32
N GLU A 389 -24.60 -12.33 -24.44
CA GLU A 389 -24.06 -12.42 -25.80
C GLU A 389 -23.77 -11.04 -26.42
N ALA A 390 -24.51 -10.00 -26.02
CA ALA A 390 -24.28 -8.60 -26.40
C ALA A 390 -23.21 -7.92 -25.50
N LYS A 391 -22.30 -7.14 -26.10
CA LYS A 391 -21.10 -6.63 -25.39
C LYS A 391 -21.30 -5.39 -24.51
N LEU A 392 -22.38 -4.63 -24.68
CA LEU A 392 -22.58 -3.35 -23.98
C LEU A 392 -23.87 -3.38 -23.14
N LEU A 393 -23.72 -3.15 -21.83
CA LEU A 393 -24.83 -3.05 -20.88
C LEU A 393 -25.01 -1.61 -20.39
N TRP A 394 -26.26 -1.14 -20.39
CA TRP A 394 -26.67 0.09 -19.74
C TRP A 394 -27.51 -0.20 -18.49
N PHE A 395 -27.24 0.54 -17.42
CA PHE A 395 -27.96 0.48 -16.16
C PHE A 395 -28.68 1.79 -15.87
N HIS A 396 -29.70 1.69 -15.02
CA HIS A 396 -30.63 2.76 -14.72
C HIS A 396 -30.36 3.24 -13.28
N GLN A 397 -30.16 4.53 -13.08
CA GLN A 397 -29.94 5.16 -11.77
C GLN A 397 -30.93 6.31 -11.54
N GLU A 398 -31.29 6.53 -10.28
CA GLU A 398 -32.14 7.63 -9.83
C GLU A 398 -31.57 8.99 -10.25
N PHE A 399 -32.44 9.89 -10.70
CA PHE A 399 -32.06 11.27 -10.99
C PHE A 399 -32.04 12.09 -9.70
N VAL A 400 -30.91 12.75 -9.44
CA VAL A 400 -30.71 13.56 -8.23
C VAL A 400 -30.61 15.01 -8.66
N SER A 401 -31.68 15.77 -8.44
CA SER A 401 -31.78 17.17 -8.90
C SER A 401 -30.68 18.07 -8.33
N THR A 402 -30.23 17.82 -7.10
CA THR A 402 -29.20 18.64 -6.45
C THR A 402 -27.84 18.58 -7.15
N PHE A 403 -27.55 17.61 -8.04
CA PHE A 403 -26.32 17.69 -8.86
C PHE A 403 -26.37 18.84 -9.87
N ALA A 404 -27.55 19.22 -10.36
CA ALA A 404 -27.70 20.36 -11.27
C ALA A 404 -27.51 21.69 -10.54
N ASP A 405 -28.05 21.79 -9.32
CA ASP A 405 -28.04 23.03 -8.53
C ASP A 405 -26.75 23.22 -7.72
N TRP A 406 -26.19 22.13 -7.17
CA TRP A 406 -25.06 22.15 -6.24
C TRP A 406 -23.74 21.68 -6.88
N GLY A 407 -23.77 21.13 -8.10
CA GLY A 407 -22.58 20.55 -8.75
C GLY A 407 -22.05 19.27 -8.10
N GLU A 408 -20.85 18.87 -8.50
CA GLU A 408 -20.11 17.71 -7.99
C GLU A 408 -18.97 18.15 -7.06
N PHE A 409 -18.73 17.39 -5.99
CA PHE A 409 -17.55 17.53 -5.14
C PHE A 409 -16.58 16.37 -5.36
N ARG A 410 -15.34 16.70 -5.71
CA ARG A 410 -14.26 15.74 -5.96
C ARG A 410 -13.29 15.80 -4.78
N VAL A 411 -13.37 14.79 -3.91
CA VAL A 411 -12.55 14.68 -2.70
C VAL A 411 -11.32 13.83 -3.00
N PHE A 412 -10.14 14.44 -2.91
CA PHE A 412 -8.85 13.78 -3.13
C PHE A 412 -8.33 13.27 -1.79
N ILE A 413 -8.27 11.95 -1.62
CA ILE A 413 -7.79 11.27 -0.41
C ILE A 413 -6.47 10.58 -0.75
N VAL A 414 -5.44 10.81 0.05
CA VAL A 414 -4.22 10.01 0.05
C VAL A 414 -4.20 9.08 1.25
N THR A 415 -3.58 7.91 1.09
CA THR A 415 -3.28 7.02 2.20
C THR A 415 -2.00 7.47 2.88
N LYS A 416 -1.97 7.53 4.21
CA LYS A 416 -0.78 7.86 5.03
C LYS A 416 -0.51 6.74 6.04
N GLN A 417 0.72 6.66 6.55
CA GLN A 417 0.98 5.94 7.81
C GLN A 417 0.14 6.54 8.95
N GLU A 418 -0.49 5.69 9.74
CA GLU A 418 -1.29 6.09 10.91
C GLU A 418 -1.37 4.90 11.87
N SER A 419 -0.73 4.99 13.04
CA SER A 419 -0.61 3.89 14.01
C SER A 419 -1.96 3.29 14.43
N HIS A 420 -2.95 4.15 14.66
CA HIS A 420 -4.33 3.78 15.00
C HIS A 420 -5.20 3.46 13.76
N GLY A 421 -4.64 3.63 12.56
CA GLY A 421 -5.28 3.39 11.27
C GLY A 421 -5.40 1.90 10.96
N ARG A 422 -6.35 1.54 10.07
CA ARG A 422 -6.59 0.14 9.71
C ARG A 422 -5.38 -0.41 8.96
N ARG A 423 -4.68 -1.38 9.56
CA ARG A 423 -3.40 -1.95 9.10
C ARG A 423 -2.23 -0.94 9.13
N GLY A 424 -2.22 -0.05 10.13
CA GLY A 424 -1.20 1.00 10.26
C GLY A 424 -1.35 2.15 9.27
N LEU A 425 -2.52 2.26 8.63
CA LEU A 425 -2.74 3.17 7.51
C LEU A 425 -4.05 3.95 7.66
N GLY A 426 -3.94 5.27 7.47
CA GLY A 426 -5.02 6.25 7.56
C GLY A 426 -5.38 6.85 6.21
N GLY A 427 -6.49 7.59 6.17
CA GLY A 427 -6.86 8.44 5.04
C GLY A 427 -6.64 9.91 5.39
N MET A 428 -6.14 10.70 4.43
CA MET A 428 -6.00 12.15 4.58
C MET A 428 -6.59 12.85 3.34
N VAL A 429 -7.56 13.74 3.56
CA VAL A 429 -8.07 14.60 2.49
C VAL A 429 -7.03 15.69 2.20
N VAL A 430 -6.47 15.69 0.98
CA VAL A 430 -5.45 16.68 0.55
C VAL A 430 -6.06 17.85 -0.22
N ALA A 431 -7.16 17.62 -0.92
CA ALA A 431 -7.89 18.64 -1.66
C ALA A 431 -9.36 18.24 -1.79
N ILE A 432 -10.23 19.25 -1.90
CA ILE A 432 -11.60 19.08 -2.36
C ILE A 432 -11.82 20.11 -3.45
N ALA A 433 -12.12 19.64 -4.66
CA ALA A 433 -12.55 20.49 -5.75
C ALA A 433 -14.09 20.48 -5.83
N HIS A 434 -14.68 21.65 -6.08
CA HIS A 434 -16.08 21.82 -6.40
C HIS A 434 -16.20 22.11 -7.89
N THR A 435 -17.05 21.35 -8.58
CA THR A 435 -17.20 21.44 -10.04
C THR A 435 -18.66 21.72 -10.40
N VAL A 436 -18.88 22.87 -11.04
CA VAL A 436 -20.20 23.40 -11.40
C VAL A 436 -20.26 23.75 -12.89
N ASN A 437 -21.47 23.73 -13.46
CA ASN A 437 -21.69 24.20 -14.83
C ASN A 437 -21.41 25.71 -14.91
N SER A 438 -20.84 26.17 -16.02
CA SER A 438 -20.63 27.60 -16.24
C SER A 438 -21.97 28.34 -16.41
N THR A 439 -22.07 29.49 -15.77
CA THR A 439 -23.25 30.37 -15.85
C THR A 439 -23.27 31.20 -17.14
N THR A 440 -22.18 31.18 -17.92
CA THR A 440 -21.99 32.00 -19.13
C THR A 440 -21.91 31.19 -20.42
N ASP A 441 -21.63 29.90 -20.33
CA ASP A 441 -21.45 28.99 -21.46
C ASP A 441 -21.91 27.58 -21.02
N SER A 442 -22.84 26.96 -21.76
CA SER A 442 -23.41 25.67 -21.36
C SER A 442 -22.44 24.50 -21.44
N ASP A 443 -21.36 24.65 -22.21
CA ASP A 443 -20.48 23.55 -22.58
C ASP A 443 -19.17 23.54 -21.76
N THR A 444 -19.00 24.50 -20.85
CA THR A 444 -17.84 24.56 -19.93
C THR A 444 -18.21 24.29 -18.47
N MET A 445 -17.35 23.53 -17.79
CA MET A 445 -17.38 23.34 -16.34
C MET A 445 -16.36 24.26 -15.66
N HIS A 446 -16.76 24.93 -14.59
CA HIS A 446 -15.85 25.59 -13.68
C HIS A 446 -15.42 24.63 -12.56
N VAL A 447 -14.16 24.76 -12.15
CA VAL A 447 -13.56 23.97 -11.07
C VAL A 447 -12.91 24.94 -10.09
N GLU A 448 -13.36 24.93 -8.84
CA GLU A 448 -12.79 25.73 -7.75
C GLU A 448 -12.42 24.87 -6.54
N GLN A 449 -11.68 25.42 -5.59
CA GLN A 449 -11.41 24.75 -4.32
C GLN A 449 -12.63 24.91 -3.40
N ALA A 450 -13.18 23.80 -2.89
CA ALA A 450 -14.31 23.84 -1.97
C ALA A 450 -13.90 24.46 -0.63
N THR A 451 -14.69 25.42 -0.15
CA THR A 451 -14.50 26.11 1.14
C THR A 451 -15.78 26.08 1.96
N ASN A 452 -15.75 26.53 3.22
CA ASN A 452 -16.99 26.72 3.99
C ASN A 452 -17.95 27.75 3.34
N ALA A 453 -17.43 28.71 2.57
CA ALA A 453 -18.26 29.64 1.80
C ALA A 453 -19.03 28.93 0.69
N THR A 454 -18.44 27.92 0.04
CA THR A 454 -19.12 27.07 -0.96
C THR A 454 -20.39 26.42 -0.38
N PHE A 455 -20.30 25.83 0.82
CA PHE A 455 -21.47 25.20 1.47
C PHE A 455 -22.52 26.21 1.97
N ALA A 456 -22.09 27.40 2.39
CA ALA A 456 -22.97 28.50 2.76
C ALA A 456 -23.75 29.04 1.54
N ASN A 457 -23.07 29.24 0.40
CA ASN A 457 -23.68 29.66 -0.86
C ASN A 457 -24.71 28.65 -1.38
N ILE A 458 -24.44 27.36 -1.22
CA ILE A 458 -25.35 26.26 -1.58
C ILE A 458 -26.58 26.19 -0.62
N GLY A 459 -26.50 26.80 0.57
CA GLY A 459 -27.59 26.78 1.54
C GLY A 459 -27.86 25.41 2.19
N SER A 460 -26.91 24.47 2.08
CA SER A 460 -27.08 23.07 2.51
C SER A 460 -27.17 22.86 4.03
N GLY A 461 -26.71 23.83 4.83
CA GLY A 461 -26.53 23.66 6.28
C GLY A 461 -25.32 22.78 6.69
N LEU A 462 -24.61 22.21 5.72
CA LEU A 462 -23.38 21.43 5.92
C LEU A 462 -22.14 22.34 5.93
N ARG A 463 -21.00 21.80 6.35
CA ARG A 463 -19.68 22.45 6.31
C ARG A 463 -18.70 21.58 5.53
N LEU A 464 -17.55 22.16 5.16
CA LEU A 464 -16.46 21.44 4.50
C LEU A 464 -15.99 20.22 5.31
N GLU A 465 -16.00 20.34 6.64
CA GLU A 465 -15.59 19.26 7.54
C GLU A 465 -16.55 18.07 7.52
N ASP A 466 -17.85 18.32 7.37
CA ASP A 466 -18.86 17.26 7.32
C ASP A 466 -18.69 16.42 6.03
N LEU A 467 -18.28 17.04 4.91
CA LEU A 467 -17.86 16.33 3.70
C LEU A 467 -16.56 15.54 3.88
N LYS A 468 -15.54 16.10 4.55
CA LYS A 468 -14.29 15.36 4.85
C LYS A 468 -14.57 14.11 5.69
N LEU A 469 -15.33 14.25 6.77
CA LEU A 469 -15.71 13.15 7.66
C LEU A 469 -16.50 12.07 6.90
N PHE A 470 -17.44 12.47 6.04
CA PHE A 470 -18.14 11.53 5.16
C PHE A 470 -17.19 10.79 4.21
N ALA A 471 -16.30 11.51 3.53
CA ALA A 471 -15.36 10.94 2.57
C ALA A 471 -14.36 9.97 3.23
N LEU A 472 -13.81 10.33 4.40
CA LEU A 472 -12.92 9.48 5.19
C LEU A 472 -13.65 8.26 5.77
N LYS A 473 -14.93 8.39 6.13
CA LYS A 473 -15.78 7.25 6.54
C LYS A 473 -16.02 6.28 5.38
N VAL A 474 -16.31 6.77 4.18
CA VAL A 474 -16.46 5.94 2.97
C VAL A 474 -15.15 5.24 2.61
N PHE A 475 -14.04 5.97 2.59
CA PHE A 475 -12.69 5.42 2.36
C PHE A 475 -12.34 4.30 3.36
N SER A 476 -12.53 4.55 4.65
CA SER A 476 -12.29 3.56 5.71
C SER A 476 -13.22 2.35 5.59
N GLY A 477 -14.48 2.58 5.19
CA GLY A 477 -15.46 1.55 4.92
C GLY A 477 -15.04 0.62 3.77
N LEU A 478 -14.59 1.16 2.63
CA LEU A 478 -14.11 0.38 1.49
C LEU A 478 -12.92 -0.51 1.89
N ARG A 479 -11.98 0.03 2.67
CA ARG A 479 -10.82 -0.68 3.21
C ARG A 479 -11.16 -1.69 4.30
N ALA A 480 -12.36 -1.62 4.89
CA ALA A 480 -12.84 -2.55 5.90
C ALA A 480 -13.50 -3.81 5.32
N ARG A 481 -13.92 -3.80 4.04
CA ARG A 481 -14.59 -4.92 3.36
C ARG A 481 -13.71 -6.15 3.23
N ASP A 482 -14.25 -7.36 3.40
CA ASP A 482 -13.51 -8.62 3.24
C ASP A 482 -12.89 -8.80 1.85
N ASP A 483 -13.50 -8.21 0.81
CA ASP A 483 -13.04 -8.28 -0.57
C ASP A 483 -12.08 -7.14 -0.99
N TRP A 484 -11.59 -6.33 -0.04
CA TRP A 484 -10.73 -5.17 -0.33
C TRP A 484 -9.51 -5.54 -1.20
N LYS A 485 -8.83 -6.65 -0.90
CA LYS A 485 -7.65 -7.16 -1.66
C LYS A 485 -7.93 -7.48 -3.13
N LYS A 486 -9.18 -7.48 -3.57
CA LYS A 486 -9.61 -7.83 -4.93
C LYS A 486 -10.15 -6.63 -5.73
N GLY A 487 -10.43 -5.50 -5.09
CA GLY A 487 -11.10 -4.37 -5.74
C GLY A 487 -10.79 -2.99 -5.18
N PHE A 488 -10.07 -2.89 -4.07
CA PHE A 488 -9.69 -1.64 -3.39
C PHE A 488 -8.25 -1.73 -2.86
N GLU A 489 -7.37 -2.47 -3.54
CA GLU A 489 -5.95 -2.58 -3.16
C GLU A 489 -5.23 -1.24 -3.35
N SER A 490 -5.61 -0.45 -4.35
CA SER A 490 -5.10 0.92 -4.55
C SER A 490 -5.29 1.83 -3.34
N LEU A 491 -6.31 1.59 -2.49
CA LEU A 491 -6.54 2.35 -1.27
C LEU A 491 -5.54 2.02 -0.14
N GLU A 492 -4.71 0.98 -0.27
CA GLU A 492 -3.61 0.70 0.67
C GLU A 492 -2.30 1.39 0.29
N CYS A 493 -2.16 1.96 -0.91
CA CYS A 493 -0.91 2.56 -1.36
C CYS A 493 -0.63 3.86 -0.61
N SER A 494 0.16 3.78 0.47
CA SER A 494 0.56 4.93 1.27
C SER A 494 1.50 5.86 0.51
N TYR A 495 1.17 7.14 0.51
CA TYR A 495 2.13 8.21 0.24
C TYR A 495 2.73 8.66 1.56
N GLU A 496 3.96 8.22 1.81
CA GLU A 496 4.81 8.80 2.84
C GLU A 496 5.86 9.64 2.11
N PRO A 497 5.69 10.98 2.02
CA PRO A 497 6.85 11.82 1.80
C PRO A 497 7.78 11.60 3.01
N PRO A 498 9.10 11.46 2.84
CA PRO A 498 10.04 11.48 3.96
C PRO A 498 10.03 12.88 4.61
N GLN A 499 9.02 13.13 5.43
CA GLN A 499 8.95 14.26 6.34
C GLN A 499 9.69 13.83 7.59
N GLY A 500 10.81 14.49 7.85
CA GLY A 500 11.53 14.27 9.10
C GLY A 500 10.61 14.56 10.29
N MET A 501 10.71 13.73 11.32
CA MET A 501 9.99 13.89 12.57
C MET A 501 10.69 14.96 13.44
N ASN A 502 9.90 15.66 14.25
CA ASN A 502 10.41 16.58 15.26
C ASN A 502 10.44 15.89 16.63
N VAL A 503 11.62 15.80 17.23
CA VAL A 503 11.89 15.13 18.51
C VAL A 503 12.24 16.16 19.56
N VAL A 504 11.63 16.09 20.74
CA VAL A 504 11.89 17.05 21.83
C VAL A 504 12.17 16.32 23.14
N TYR A 505 13.26 16.67 23.80
CA TYR A 505 13.49 16.24 25.18
C TYR A 505 12.61 17.02 26.15
N TRP A 506 12.01 16.33 27.12
CA TRP A 506 11.21 16.93 28.19
C TRP A 506 11.54 16.27 29.53
N GLY A 507 11.59 17.08 30.58
CA GLY A 507 11.65 16.64 31.97
C GLY A 507 12.77 17.26 32.80
N GLN A 508 13.52 18.23 32.25
CA GLN A 508 14.71 18.81 32.89
C GLN A 508 14.74 20.33 32.72
N ASN A 509 14.73 21.06 33.83
CA ASN A 509 14.93 22.52 33.83
C ASN A 509 16.40 22.86 33.51
N GLY A 510 16.65 23.93 32.77
CA GLY A 510 18.01 24.34 32.37
C GLY A 510 18.12 25.82 32.06
N GLY A 511 19.31 26.41 32.21
CA GLY A 511 19.57 27.80 31.81
C GLY A 511 18.68 28.87 32.46
N GLY A 512 18.07 28.57 33.61
CA GLY A 512 17.08 29.43 34.27
C GLY A 512 15.65 29.30 33.73
N VAL A 513 15.42 28.46 32.73
CA VAL A 513 14.10 28.15 32.16
C VAL A 513 13.47 26.97 32.91
N ILE A 514 12.20 27.12 33.26
CA ILE A 514 11.37 26.08 33.90
C ILE A 514 10.41 25.54 32.83
N GLU A 515 10.42 24.24 32.61
CA GLU A 515 9.51 23.59 31.65
C GLU A 515 8.10 23.47 32.24
N ASN A 516 7.07 23.34 31.40
CA ASN A 516 5.74 22.99 31.90
C ASN A 516 5.76 21.55 32.45
N ASN A 517 5.30 21.36 33.69
CA ASN A 517 5.28 20.06 34.37
C ASN A 517 4.13 19.15 33.87
N ASP A 518 3.15 19.69 33.15
CA ASP A 518 2.15 18.89 32.43
C ASP A 518 2.69 18.52 31.04
N LEU A 519 3.20 17.29 30.91
CA LEU A 519 3.67 16.73 29.64
C LEU A 519 2.62 16.82 28.52
N SER A 520 1.31 16.77 28.84
CA SER A 520 0.26 16.69 27.83
C SER A 520 0.17 17.95 26.96
N THR A 521 0.65 19.11 27.43
CA THR A 521 0.68 20.34 26.62
C THR A 521 1.64 20.25 25.45
N TYR A 522 2.69 19.45 25.56
CA TYR A 522 3.65 19.18 24.48
C TYR A 522 3.12 18.16 23.46
N CYS A 523 1.90 17.67 23.67
CA CYS A 523 1.27 16.67 22.82
C CYS A 523 -0.06 17.12 22.22
N ALA A 524 -0.35 18.43 22.26
CA ALA A 524 -1.46 19.01 21.49
C ALA A 524 -1.23 18.83 19.97
N GLU A 525 -2.31 18.82 19.19
CA GLU A 525 -2.26 18.63 17.72
C GLU A 525 -1.39 19.68 17.01
N ASP A 526 -1.29 20.88 17.58
CA ASP A 526 -0.51 22.01 17.11
C ASP A 526 0.84 22.20 17.82
N SER A 527 1.22 21.33 18.75
CA SER A 527 2.52 21.37 19.47
C SER A 527 3.72 21.35 18.53
N GLY A 528 3.57 20.72 17.36
CA GLY A 528 4.63 20.51 16.39
C GLY A 528 5.59 19.37 16.75
N ILE A 529 5.22 18.49 17.69
CA ILE A 529 6.11 17.43 18.21
C ILE A 529 5.61 16.05 17.74
N ASP A 530 6.49 15.20 17.22
CA ASP A 530 6.17 13.83 16.79
C ASP A 530 6.66 12.77 17.80
N ILE A 531 7.74 13.08 18.52
CA ILE A 531 8.34 12.22 19.54
C ILE A 531 8.75 13.08 20.73
N ILE A 532 8.37 12.69 21.95
CA ILE A 532 8.94 13.23 23.19
C ILE A 532 9.87 12.21 23.83
N VAL A 533 11.00 12.69 24.31
CA VAL A 533 11.99 11.91 25.05
C VAL A 533 11.97 12.32 26.52
N LEU A 534 11.56 11.41 27.40
CA LEU A 534 11.42 11.63 28.84
C LEU A 534 12.78 11.55 29.54
N ALA A 535 13.19 12.66 30.17
CA ALA A 535 14.49 12.84 30.79
C ALA A 535 14.38 12.95 32.33
N PHE A 536 15.02 12.10 33.15
CA PHE A 536 15.87 10.94 32.85
C PHE A 536 15.80 9.86 33.94
N LEU A 537 16.10 8.61 33.57
CA LEU A 537 16.63 7.61 34.50
C LEU A 537 18.16 7.72 34.55
N TYR A 538 18.69 8.41 35.55
CA TYR A 538 20.11 8.79 35.67
C TYR A 538 20.90 7.97 36.71
N GLN A 539 20.33 6.91 37.29
CA GLN A 539 21.00 6.03 38.27
C GLN A 539 20.76 4.54 37.95
N PHE A 540 21.81 3.79 37.61
CA PHE A 540 21.77 2.34 37.36
C PHE A 540 23.18 1.72 37.28
N GLY A 541 23.27 0.39 37.21
CA GLY A 541 24.53 -0.34 37.14
C GLY A 541 25.33 -0.29 38.45
N ASN A 542 26.62 -0.62 38.40
CA ASN A 542 27.49 -0.79 39.57
C ASN A 542 27.01 -1.80 40.64
N GLY A 543 26.07 -2.68 40.31
CA GLY A 543 25.34 -3.58 41.20
C GLY A 543 23.86 -3.21 41.40
N ASN A 544 23.41 -2.09 40.85
CA ASN A 544 22.00 -1.70 40.81
C ASN A 544 21.36 -2.10 39.47
N GLU A 545 20.50 -3.12 39.49
CA GLU A 545 19.82 -3.63 38.29
C GLU A 545 18.53 -2.87 37.94
N ILE A 546 18.13 -1.87 38.74
CA ILE A 546 16.91 -1.07 38.53
C ILE A 546 17.28 0.37 38.17
N ALA A 547 16.80 0.84 37.02
CA ALA A 547 17.05 2.21 36.59
C ALA A 547 16.11 3.20 37.29
N SER A 548 16.70 4.17 37.99
CA SER A 548 16.00 5.15 38.83
C SER A 548 16.39 6.59 38.49
N GLY A 549 15.56 7.57 38.88
CA GLY A 549 15.77 8.97 38.53
C GLY A 549 14.54 9.85 38.73
N SER A 550 14.53 10.99 38.06
CA SER A 550 13.48 12.01 38.13
C SER A 550 13.09 12.41 36.71
N ILE A 551 11.78 12.45 36.44
CA ILE A 551 11.24 12.78 35.12
C ILE A 551 10.24 13.93 35.31
N GLY A 552 10.55 15.09 34.73
CA GLY A 552 9.84 16.32 35.04
C GLY A 552 10.10 16.78 36.47
N GLN A 553 9.27 17.70 36.95
CA GLN A 553 9.46 18.35 38.24
C GLN A 553 8.75 17.60 39.39
N SER A 554 8.03 16.51 39.10
CA SER A 554 7.20 15.78 40.09
C SER A 554 7.45 14.27 40.18
N CYS A 555 7.58 13.54 39.06
CA CYS A 555 7.73 12.09 39.09
C CYS A 555 9.16 11.69 39.51
N TYR A 556 9.28 11.03 40.66
CA TYR A 556 10.52 10.42 41.12
C TYR A 556 10.37 8.90 41.18
N ILE A 557 11.40 8.19 40.72
CA ILE A 557 11.47 6.73 40.71
C ILE A 557 12.63 6.35 41.61
N ALA A 558 12.34 5.66 42.70
CA ALA A 558 13.35 5.27 43.68
C ALA A 558 14.23 4.11 43.18
N PRO A 559 15.43 3.86 43.76
CA PRO A 559 16.32 2.77 43.35
C PRO A 559 15.78 1.34 43.50
N ASN A 560 14.62 1.17 44.14
CA ASN A 560 13.88 -0.10 44.20
C ASN A 560 12.77 -0.21 43.14
N GLY A 561 12.62 0.81 42.27
CA GLY A 561 11.60 0.88 41.22
C GLY A 561 10.28 1.53 41.66
N GLU A 562 10.10 1.86 42.94
CA GLU A 562 8.84 2.40 43.44
C GLU A 562 8.64 3.87 42.99
N PRO A 563 7.47 4.21 42.40
CA PRO A 563 7.16 5.58 41.99
C PRO A 563 6.75 6.48 43.16
N GLN A 564 7.01 7.78 42.99
CA GLN A 564 6.48 8.86 43.79
C GLN A 564 5.94 9.93 42.85
N LEU A 565 4.64 10.25 42.94
CA LEU A 565 3.95 11.30 42.18
C LEU A 565 4.04 11.15 40.64
N CYS A 566 4.04 9.91 40.14
CA CYS A 566 4.11 9.60 38.70
C CYS A 566 2.74 9.41 38.01
N ASP A 567 1.63 9.39 38.75
CA ASP A 567 0.28 9.12 38.22
C ASP A 567 -0.17 10.13 37.14
N ASP A 568 0.15 11.41 37.31
CA ASP A 568 -0.23 12.45 36.35
C ASP A 568 0.65 12.42 35.10
N LEU A 569 1.93 12.07 35.24
CA LEU A 569 2.83 11.79 34.11
C LEU A 569 2.32 10.59 33.31
N ALA A 570 1.88 9.50 33.96
CA ALA A 570 1.31 8.34 33.29
C ALA A 570 0.08 8.71 32.44
N LYS A 571 -0.88 9.46 32.99
CA LYS A 571 -2.04 9.98 32.24
C LYS A 571 -1.64 10.85 31.05
N ALA A 572 -0.62 11.69 31.22
CA ALA A 572 -0.11 12.53 30.16
C ALA A 572 0.56 11.71 29.03
N ILE A 573 1.32 10.66 29.36
CA ILE A 573 1.91 9.73 28.37
C ILE A 573 0.83 9.07 27.50
N ASP A 574 -0.26 8.58 28.09
CA ASP A 574 -1.35 7.99 27.31
C ASP A 574 -2.13 9.05 26.50
N THR A 575 -2.27 10.26 27.02
CA THR A 575 -2.80 11.42 26.24
C THR A 575 -1.94 11.67 25.01
N CYS A 576 -0.61 11.73 25.16
CA CYS A 576 0.34 11.90 24.05
C CYS A 576 0.21 10.82 22.98
N LYS A 577 0.18 9.54 23.41
CA LYS A 577 0.01 8.40 22.51
C LYS A 577 -1.34 8.40 21.81
N SER A 578 -2.40 8.90 22.46
CA SER A 578 -3.72 9.05 21.84
C SER A 578 -3.74 10.14 20.76
N ASN A 579 -2.96 11.22 20.94
CA ASN A 579 -2.75 12.29 19.97
C ASN A 579 -1.71 11.94 18.87
N GLY A 580 -1.16 10.72 18.88
CA GLY A 580 -0.21 10.23 17.88
C GLY A 580 1.27 10.59 18.15
N VAL A 581 1.57 11.26 19.26
CA VAL A 581 2.95 11.57 19.68
C VAL A 581 3.56 10.33 20.34
N LYS A 582 4.74 9.91 19.86
CA LYS A 582 5.48 8.80 20.48
C LYS A 582 6.17 9.29 21.75
N VAL A 583 6.21 8.45 22.79
CA VAL A 583 6.92 8.77 24.03
C VAL A 583 8.02 7.75 24.28
N ILE A 584 9.27 8.20 24.38
CA ILE A 584 10.47 7.37 24.56
C ILE A 584 11.11 7.71 25.91
N LEU A 585 11.57 6.72 26.67
CA LEU A 585 12.16 6.91 28.00
C LEU A 585 13.69 6.95 27.91
N SER A 586 14.32 8.03 28.37
CA SER A 586 15.78 8.20 28.29
C SER A 586 16.52 7.75 29.54
N LEU A 587 17.62 7.02 29.30
CA LEU A 587 18.61 6.60 30.28
C LEU A 587 19.88 7.41 30.14
N GLY A 588 20.43 7.84 31.28
CA GLY A 588 21.71 8.53 31.38
C GLY A 588 21.56 10.03 31.58
N GLY A 589 22.07 10.83 30.64
CA GLY A 589 22.16 12.28 30.71
C GLY A 589 23.45 12.80 31.36
N ALA A 590 23.79 14.06 31.11
CA ALA A 590 25.04 14.71 31.54
C ALA A 590 25.42 14.52 33.02
N SER A 591 24.41 14.45 33.90
CA SER A 591 24.56 14.24 35.34
C SER A 591 23.89 12.95 35.78
N GLY A 592 24.57 12.16 36.61
CA GLY A 592 24.01 10.90 37.12
C GLY A 592 25.07 10.00 37.76
N SER A 593 24.69 8.75 38.03
CA SER A 593 25.60 7.69 38.42
C SER A 593 25.21 6.40 37.71
N TYR A 594 25.79 6.19 36.53
CA TYR A 594 25.54 5.03 35.71
C TYR A 594 26.83 4.48 35.10
N SER A 595 27.05 3.17 35.24
CA SER A 595 28.14 2.44 34.59
C SER A 595 27.91 0.94 34.71
N LEU A 596 28.09 0.21 33.61
CA LEU A 596 27.91 -1.24 33.54
C LEU A 596 29.24 -1.96 33.74
N LYS A 597 29.23 -3.08 34.47
CA LYS A 597 30.40 -3.88 34.85
C LYS A 597 30.41 -5.28 34.22
N SER A 598 29.28 -5.74 33.71
CA SER A 598 29.17 -7.09 33.14
C SER A 598 28.03 -7.20 32.14
N LYS A 599 28.11 -8.24 31.29
CA LYS A 599 27.01 -8.63 30.40
C LYS A 599 25.74 -8.99 31.19
N GLN A 600 25.89 -9.71 32.31
CA GLN A 600 24.76 -10.18 33.13
C GLN A 600 23.98 -9.01 33.74
N GLU A 601 24.67 -8.03 34.29
CA GLU A 601 24.06 -6.79 34.80
C GLU A 601 23.35 -6.00 33.69
N ALA A 602 23.98 -5.88 32.52
CA ALA A 602 23.39 -5.23 31.36
C ALA A 602 22.10 -5.93 30.88
N GLU A 603 22.09 -7.27 30.83
CA GLU A 603 20.91 -8.07 30.52
C GLU A 603 19.82 -7.97 31.61
N ALA A 604 20.20 -7.92 32.89
CA ALA A 604 19.26 -7.74 34.00
C ALA A 604 18.55 -6.38 33.94
N ILE A 605 19.30 -5.28 33.74
CA ILE A 605 18.75 -3.93 33.56
C ILE A 605 17.87 -3.88 32.31
N GLY A 606 18.31 -4.47 31.19
CA GLY A 606 17.52 -4.53 29.95
C GLY A 606 16.19 -5.28 30.12
N GLN A 607 16.16 -6.32 30.96
CA GLN A 607 14.93 -7.02 31.31
C GLN A 607 14.05 -6.18 32.24
N ASN A 608 14.62 -5.57 33.29
CA ASN A 608 13.90 -4.72 34.24
C ASN A 608 13.20 -3.55 33.53
N LEU A 609 13.88 -2.88 32.60
CA LEU A 609 13.33 -1.80 31.79
C LEU A 609 12.12 -2.23 30.95
N TRP A 610 12.17 -3.43 30.35
CA TRP A 610 11.03 -3.99 29.63
C TRP A 610 9.86 -4.28 30.58
N ASP A 611 10.11 -4.96 31.70
CA ASP A 611 9.06 -5.37 32.64
C ASP A 611 8.40 -4.17 33.37
N ALA A 612 9.16 -3.10 33.59
CA ALA A 612 8.70 -1.87 34.24
C ALA A 612 7.96 -0.89 33.29
N TYR A 613 8.42 -0.76 32.03
CA TYR A 613 7.95 0.31 31.11
C TYR A 613 7.42 -0.16 29.75
N GLY A 614 7.63 -1.43 29.37
CA GLY A 614 6.99 -2.07 28.21
C GLY A 614 5.50 -2.36 28.48
N ALA A 615 4.78 -2.93 27.51
CA ALA A 615 3.36 -3.26 27.71
C ALA A 615 3.17 -4.24 28.89
N PRO A 616 2.12 -4.06 29.72
CA PRO A 616 1.93 -4.87 30.92
C PRO A 616 1.63 -6.33 30.58
N VAL A 617 2.51 -7.23 31.02
CA VAL A 617 2.30 -8.68 30.99
C VAL A 617 1.70 -9.12 32.33
N ARG A 618 0.72 -10.03 32.30
CA ARG A 618 0.13 -10.59 33.52
C ARG A 618 1.20 -11.27 34.38
N ASP A 619 1.04 -11.14 35.70
CA ASP A 619 1.87 -11.76 36.74
C ASP A 619 3.34 -11.27 36.87
N SER A 620 3.71 -10.14 36.25
CA SER A 620 4.98 -9.45 36.58
C SER A 620 4.99 -8.97 38.03
N ARG A 621 6.14 -9.11 38.71
CA ARG A 621 6.38 -8.62 40.08
C ARG A 621 7.30 -7.40 40.15
N VAL A 622 7.68 -6.86 39.00
CA VAL A 622 8.51 -5.65 38.90
C VAL A 622 7.64 -4.42 39.18
N PRO A 623 8.05 -3.49 40.07
CA PRO A 623 7.35 -2.22 40.23
C PRO A 623 7.23 -1.47 38.90
N ARG A 624 6.03 -0.95 38.59
CA ARG A 624 5.74 -0.25 37.35
C ARG A 624 5.42 1.22 37.63
N PRO A 625 6.38 2.16 37.41
CA PRO A 625 6.19 3.56 37.79
C PRO A 625 5.01 4.29 37.13
N PHE A 626 4.55 3.79 35.98
CA PHE A 626 3.40 4.34 35.26
C PHE A 626 2.17 3.40 35.28
N GLY A 627 2.17 2.36 36.14
CA GLY A 627 1.10 1.37 36.19
C GLY A 627 0.93 0.63 34.85
N ASP A 628 -0.29 0.59 34.32
CA ASP A 628 -0.59 -0.05 33.02
C ASP A 628 -0.11 0.78 31.82
N THR A 629 0.17 2.08 32.00
CA THR A 629 0.77 2.93 30.96
C THR A 629 2.16 2.40 30.60
N PHE A 630 2.52 2.50 29.32
CA PHE A 630 3.78 2.02 28.77
C PHE A 630 4.33 2.96 27.69
N VAL A 631 5.65 2.97 27.51
CA VAL A 631 6.35 3.84 26.55
C VAL A 631 6.49 3.18 25.17
N ASN A 632 6.80 3.97 24.14
CA ASN A 632 7.09 3.49 22.79
C ASN A 632 8.55 3.07 22.59
N GLY A 633 9.43 3.22 23.58
CA GLY A 633 10.83 2.86 23.41
C GLY A 633 11.74 3.39 24.50
N TRP A 634 13.04 3.14 24.32
CA TRP A 634 14.11 3.55 25.22
C TRP A 634 15.17 4.32 24.45
N ASP A 635 15.61 5.43 25.03
CA ASP A 635 16.73 6.24 24.56
C ASP A 635 17.96 6.02 25.45
N ILE A 636 19.12 5.95 24.81
CA ILE A 636 20.41 5.68 25.43
C ILE A 636 21.26 6.94 25.27
N ASN A 637 21.19 7.86 26.23
CA ASN A 637 21.99 9.09 26.26
C ASN A 637 23.15 8.95 27.25
N ILE A 638 24.23 8.31 26.81
CA ILE A 638 25.38 7.99 27.67
C ILE A 638 26.50 9.00 27.43
N GLU A 639 26.69 9.90 28.40
CA GLU A 639 27.62 11.04 28.28
C GLU A 639 28.96 10.81 29.00
N HIS A 640 29.18 9.61 29.54
CA HIS A 640 30.44 9.17 30.16
C HIS A 640 30.83 7.77 29.67
N ASN A 641 32.12 7.54 29.37
CA ASN A 641 32.59 6.33 28.69
C ASN A 641 32.70 5.05 29.57
N SER A 642 32.45 5.14 30.87
CA SER A 642 32.68 4.04 31.82
C SER A 642 31.69 2.89 31.62
N GLY A 643 32.19 1.71 31.22
CA GLY A 643 31.37 0.52 31.03
C GLY A 643 30.57 0.50 29.72
N ASN A 644 30.96 1.33 28.74
CA ASN A 644 30.25 1.46 27.47
C ASN A 644 30.20 0.14 26.66
N GLU A 645 31.15 -0.77 26.87
CA GLU A 645 31.25 -2.04 26.18
C GLU A 645 30.10 -3.02 26.46
N TYR A 646 29.36 -2.83 27.57
CA TYR A 646 28.27 -3.73 27.97
C TYR A 646 26.87 -3.28 27.50
N TYR A 647 26.67 -2.02 27.11
CA TYR A 647 25.34 -1.48 26.73
C TYR A 647 24.74 -2.20 25.52
N GLN A 648 25.58 -2.76 24.63
CA GLN A 648 25.13 -3.61 23.53
C GLN A 648 24.28 -4.80 24.01
N TYR A 649 24.59 -5.38 25.18
CA TYR A 649 23.84 -6.51 25.73
C TYR A 649 22.51 -6.07 26.35
N MET A 650 22.48 -4.89 26.98
CA MET A 650 21.24 -4.27 27.49
C MET A 650 20.27 -3.97 26.33
N ILE A 651 20.77 -3.37 25.26
CA ILE A 651 19.98 -3.06 24.05
C ILE A 651 19.51 -4.35 23.36
N ALA A 652 20.40 -5.33 23.16
CA ALA A 652 20.04 -6.62 22.58
C ALA A 652 18.96 -7.34 23.42
N LYS A 653 19.04 -7.25 24.75
CA LYS A 653 18.05 -7.83 25.64
C LYS A 653 16.70 -7.13 25.55
N LEU A 654 16.66 -5.80 25.54
CA LEU A 654 15.44 -5.02 25.27
C LEU A 654 14.81 -5.42 23.92
N ARG A 655 15.58 -5.39 22.83
CA ARG A 655 15.09 -5.77 21.49
C ARG A 655 14.59 -7.21 21.42
N SER A 656 15.21 -8.14 22.16
CA SER A 656 14.74 -9.54 22.21
C SER A 656 13.33 -9.68 22.79
N ASN A 657 12.94 -8.76 23.69
CA ASN A 657 11.61 -8.76 24.31
C ASN A 657 10.54 -8.15 23.40
N PHE A 658 10.89 -7.34 22.38
CA PHE A 658 9.92 -6.72 21.47
C PHE A 658 9.07 -7.78 20.73
N ALA A 659 9.64 -8.94 20.42
CA ALA A 659 8.91 -10.04 19.79
C ALA A 659 7.83 -10.68 20.68
N SER A 660 7.79 -10.37 21.98
CA SER A 660 6.74 -10.83 22.90
C SER A 660 5.45 -10.02 22.83
N ASP A 661 5.49 -8.81 22.24
CA ASP A 661 4.32 -7.99 21.95
C ASP A 661 4.28 -7.65 20.46
N THR A 662 3.48 -8.39 19.70
CA THR A 662 3.28 -8.17 18.26
C THR A 662 2.19 -7.14 17.94
N VAL A 663 1.60 -6.48 18.95
CA VAL A 663 0.53 -5.49 18.80
C VAL A 663 1.13 -4.07 18.79
N ASN A 664 2.10 -3.81 19.67
CA ASN A 664 2.78 -2.52 19.76
C ASN A 664 4.14 -2.52 19.04
N THR A 665 4.56 -1.34 18.58
CA THR A 665 5.90 -1.14 18.01
C THR A 665 6.77 -0.40 19.02
N TYR A 666 7.98 -0.91 19.22
CA TYR A 666 8.99 -0.35 20.13
C TYR A 666 10.23 0.10 19.37
N TYR A 667 10.89 1.13 19.90
CA TYR A 667 12.09 1.73 19.31
C TYR A 667 13.25 1.78 20.31
N ILE A 668 14.48 1.61 19.80
CA ILE A 668 15.70 1.98 20.51
C ILE A 668 16.29 3.23 19.86
N ALA A 669 16.55 4.25 20.68
CA ALA A 669 17.18 5.49 20.25
C ALA A 669 18.49 5.74 21.00
N GLY A 670 19.36 6.58 20.45
CA GLY A 670 20.60 6.99 21.09
C GLY A 670 20.96 8.43 20.77
N ALA A 671 21.69 9.06 21.69
CA ALA A 671 22.02 10.49 21.66
C ALA A 671 23.53 10.79 21.57
N PRO A 672 24.27 10.25 20.57
CA PRO A 672 25.70 10.52 20.42
C PRO A 672 25.98 12.02 20.25
N GLN A 673 27.11 12.51 20.76
CA GLN A 673 27.64 13.80 20.36
C GLN A 673 28.20 13.74 18.92
N CYS A 674 28.39 14.89 18.26
CA CYS A 674 28.85 14.88 16.86
C CYS A 674 30.29 14.35 16.58
N PRO A 675 31.27 14.27 17.50
CA PRO A 675 32.61 13.75 17.16
C PRO A 675 32.61 12.31 16.63
N ILE A 676 33.54 11.99 15.73
CA ILE A 676 33.78 10.62 15.25
C ILE A 676 35.28 10.31 15.39
N PRO A 677 35.69 9.25 16.11
CA PRO A 677 34.85 8.40 16.95
C PRO A 677 34.21 9.19 18.10
N GLU A 678 33.00 8.80 18.50
CA GLU A 678 32.25 9.47 19.57
C GLU A 678 32.80 9.03 20.95
N PRO A 679 33.10 9.96 21.88
CA PRO A 679 33.89 9.66 23.08
C PRO A 679 33.27 8.66 24.06
N ASN A 680 31.95 8.45 24.04
CA ASN A 680 31.20 7.69 25.04
C ASN A 680 30.45 6.50 24.41
N MET A 681 29.78 6.73 23.29
CA MET A 681 28.82 5.85 22.64
C MET A 681 29.35 5.12 21.39
N ASP A 682 30.56 5.41 20.90
CA ASP A 682 31.04 4.80 19.63
C ASP A 682 31.03 3.26 19.67
N VAL A 683 31.44 2.67 20.79
CA VAL A 683 31.37 1.21 21.03
C VAL A 683 29.93 0.71 21.04
N ILE A 684 29.00 1.49 21.61
CA ILE A 684 27.57 1.13 21.68
C ILE A 684 26.96 1.14 20.27
N ILE A 685 27.17 2.21 19.51
CA ILE A 685 26.63 2.41 18.14
C ILE A 685 27.23 1.45 17.12
N THR A 686 28.49 1.04 17.33
CA THR A 686 29.16 0.06 16.47
C THR A 686 28.58 -1.36 16.65
N ASN A 687 28.10 -1.71 17.85
CA ASN A 687 27.70 -3.10 18.17
C ASN A 687 26.20 -3.31 18.44
N ALA A 688 25.42 -2.25 18.67
CA ALA A 688 23.99 -2.34 18.94
C ALA A 688 23.14 -1.90 17.74
N GLN A 689 21.87 -2.32 17.74
CA GLN A 689 20.87 -1.95 16.74
C GLN A 689 19.98 -0.81 17.28
N PHE A 690 20.21 0.39 16.77
CA PHE A 690 19.37 1.56 16.97
C PHE A 690 18.36 1.70 15.81
N ASP A 691 17.19 2.25 16.12
CA ASP A 691 16.19 2.68 15.15
C ASP A 691 16.34 4.18 14.84
N TYR A 692 16.74 4.97 15.85
CA TYR A 692 16.97 6.42 15.75
C TYR A 692 18.31 6.82 16.38
N LEU A 693 19.01 7.77 15.76
CA LEU A 693 20.19 8.42 16.32
C LEU A 693 20.03 9.94 16.21
N TRP A 694 19.85 10.62 17.34
CA TRP A 694 19.79 12.07 17.40
C TRP A 694 21.14 12.65 17.79
N VAL A 695 21.99 12.77 16.76
CA VAL A 695 23.36 13.28 16.88
C VAL A 695 23.32 14.72 17.37
N GLN A 696 23.93 14.97 18.53
CA GLN A 696 24.00 16.29 19.14
C GLN A 696 25.04 17.15 18.39
N PHE A 697 24.58 17.95 17.43
CA PHE A 697 25.41 18.86 16.65
C PHE A 697 25.63 20.20 17.40
N TYR A 698 25.90 20.12 18.70
CA TYR A 698 26.21 21.25 19.58
C TYR A 698 27.28 20.85 20.61
N ASN A 699 27.79 21.85 21.36
CA ASN A 699 28.86 21.72 22.37
C ASN A 699 30.23 21.22 21.87
N ASN A 700 30.36 20.85 20.59
CA ASN A 700 31.55 20.22 20.01
C ASN A 700 32.05 21.02 18.78
N PRO A 701 32.97 21.98 18.96
CA PRO A 701 33.55 22.75 17.86
C PRO A 701 34.15 21.85 16.77
N GLY A 702 33.89 22.19 15.51
CA GLY A 702 34.38 21.44 14.33
C GLY A 702 33.39 20.44 13.74
N CYS A 703 32.37 20.01 14.49
CA CYS A 703 31.25 19.22 13.96
C CYS A 703 29.85 19.77 14.31
N SER A 704 29.77 20.82 15.12
CA SER A 704 28.51 21.46 15.53
C SER A 704 27.95 22.44 14.49
N VAL A 705 26.68 22.84 14.66
CA VAL A 705 25.96 23.79 13.79
C VAL A 705 26.53 25.22 13.74
N ASN A 706 27.49 25.55 14.61
CA ASN A 706 28.28 26.79 14.50
C ASN A 706 29.32 26.74 13.36
N GLY A 707 29.48 25.59 12.71
CA GLY A 707 30.26 25.38 11.49
C GLY A 707 29.53 24.43 10.52
N GLN A 708 30.29 23.57 9.84
CA GLN A 708 29.73 22.51 9.01
C GLN A 708 29.54 21.24 9.84
N ILE A 709 28.32 20.70 9.86
CA ILE A 709 28.04 19.42 10.53
C ILE A 709 28.58 18.23 9.73
N ASN A 710 29.04 17.20 10.43
CA ASN A 710 29.58 15.95 9.87
C ASN A 710 28.50 14.86 9.65
N TYR A 711 27.29 15.26 9.24
CA TYR A 711 26.16 14.36 9.04
C TYR A 711 26.47 13.17 8.10
N ASN A 712 27.19 13.42 7.01
CA ASN A 712 27.56 12.38 6.05
C ASN A 712 28.56 11.37 6.64
N ASP A 713 29.44 11.81 7.55
CA ASP A 713 30.38 10.94 8.23
C ASP A 713 29.64 10.05 9.26
N TRP A 714 28.61 10.58 9.91
CA TRP A 714 27.69 9.81 10.75
C TRP A 714 26.91 8.75 9.95
N LYS A 715 26.42 9.10 8.76
CA LYS A 715 25.79 8.14 7.84
C LYS A 715 26.78 7.04 7.42
N ALA A 716 28.01 7.39 7.08
CA ALA A 716 29.06 6.44 6.74
C ALA A 716 29.45 5.53 7.93
N LYS A 717 29.50 6.09 9.16
CA LYS A 717 29.83 5.36 10.40
C LYS A 717 28.82 4.25 10.69
N ILE A 718 27.52 4.46 10.46
CA ILE A 718 26.48 3.45 10.77
C ILE A 718 26.25 2.44 9.65
N ALA A 719 26.61 2.75 8.40
CA ALA A 719 26.33 1.90 7.24
C ALA A 719 26.92 0.47 7.34
N GLY A 720 28.01 0.30 8.11
CA GLY A 720 28.65 -1.00 8.38
C GLY A 720 28.28 -1.64 9.71
N THR A 721 27.29 -1.14 10.45
CA THR A 721 26.91 -1.62 11.79
C THR A 721 25.48 -2.19 11.80
N PRO A 722 25.02 -2.83 12.90
CA PRO A 722 23.61 -3.25 13.03
C PRO A 722 22.60 -2.09 12.91
N SER A 723 23.08 -0.84 13.00
CA SER A 723 22.30 0.39 12.87
C SER A 723 22.30 0.98 11.46
N ALA A 724 22.69 0.24 10.41
CA ALA A 724 22.74 0.73 9.03
C ALA A 724 21.42 1.34 8.49
N ASN A 725 20.27 0.94 9.05
CA ASN A 725 18.95 1.46 8.71
C ASN A 725 18.42 2.52 9.69
N ALA A 726 19.19 2.91 10.70
CA ALA A 726 18.78 3.90 11.70
C ALA A 726 18.58 5.27 11.06
N LYS A 727 17.56 6.01 11.49
CA LYS A 727 17.34 7.39 11.05
C LYS A 727 18.19 8.37 11.85
N ILE A 728 18.94 9.23 11.16
CA ILE A 728 19.81 10.24 11.74
C ILE A 728 19.05 11.57 11.85
N PHE A 729 18.92 12.08 13.06
CA PHE A 729 18.31 13.38 13.35
C PHE A 729 19.38 14.44 13.61
N ILE A 730 19.11 15.66 13.20
CA ILE A 730 19.95 16.82 13.51
C ILE A 730 19.57 17.33 14.91
N GLY A 731 20.38 17.00 15.91
CA GLY A 731 20.22 17.49 17.29
C GLY A 731 20.68 18.94 17.44
N VAL A 732 19.80 19.82 17.91
CA VAL A 732 20.05 21.26 18.10
C VAL A 732 19.59 21.78 19.47
N PRO A 733 20.17 22.87 20.00
CA PRO A 733 19.59 23.61 21.12
C PRO A 733 18.29 24.31 20.69
N ALA A 734 17.26 24.30 21.52
CA ALA A 734 15.99 24.99 21.25
C ALA A 734 15.98 26.48 21.64
N SER A 735 17.04 26.99 22.26
CA SER A 735 17.25 28.41 22.59
C SER A 735 18.75 28.76 22.64
N PRO A 736 19.13 30.05 22.67
CA PRO A 736 20.52 30.49 22.88
C PRO A 736 21.18 29.94 24.15
N LEU A 737 20.42 29.72 25.23
CA LEU A 737 20.92 29.14 26.47
C LEU A 737 20.83 27.61 26.52
N GLY A 738 20.17 26.98 25.53
CA GLY A 738 19.86 25.55 25.55
C GLY A 738 21.09 24.65 25.65
N ALA A 739 22.17 24.99 24.94
CA ALA A 739 23.33 24.11 24.78
C ALA A 739 24.15 23.93 26.08
N THR A 740 24.35 25.00 26.85
CA THR A 740 25.26 25.02 28.02
C THR A 740 24.65 25.65 29.27
N GLY A 741 23.40 26.11 29.22
CA GLY A 741 22.78 26.92 30.27
C GLY A 741 23.36 28.33 30.42
N THR A 742 24.27 28.77 29.54
CA THR A 742 24.93 30.08 29.60
C THR A 742 25.08 30.70 28.21
N GLU A 743 25.35 32.01 28.14
CA GLU A 743 25.54 32.76 26.88
C GLU A 743 26.63 32.16 25.96
N SER A 744 27.59 31.40 26.52
CA SER A 744 28.59 30.67 25.73
C SER A 744 27.98 29.61 24.79
N GLY A 745 26.78 29.12 25.09
CA GLY A 745 26.03 28.18 24.28
C GLY A 745 25.34 28.79 23.07
N SER A 746 25.16 30.12 23.04
CA SER A 746 24.42 30.84 21.99
C SER A 746 24.98 30.61 20.58
N GLN A 747 26.28 30.37 20.47
CA GLN A 747 26.93 30.02 19.21
C GLN A 747 26.36 28.75 18.55
N TYR A 748 25.83 27.82 19.34
CA TYR A 748 25.27 26.55 18.86
C TYR A 748 23.76 26.63 18.60
N PHE A 749 23.11 27.77 18.87
CA PHE A 749 21.71 27.96 18.54
C PHE A 749 21.55 28.41 17.08
N LEU A 750 20.55 27.85 16.39
CA LEU A 750 20.18 28.27 15.04
C LEU A 750 18.85 29.01 15.07
N GLU A 751 18.83 30.24 14.57
CA GLU A 751 17.58 30.90 14.20
C GLU A 751 16.74 30.02 13.25
N PRO A 752 15.39 30.05 13.30
CA PRO A 752 14.54 29.19 12.47
C PRO A 752 14.88 29.20 10.97
N SER A 753 15.27 30.34 10.40
CA SER A 753 15.71 30.45 9.00
C SER A 753 17.03 29.74 8.70
N LYS A 754 17.96 29.70 9.66
CA LYS A 754 19.20 28.92 9.57
C LYS A 754 18.93 27.43 9.74
N LEU A 755 18.02 27.04 10.65
CA LEU A 755 17.55 25.66 10.78
C LEU A 755 16.92 25.17 9.48
N ALA A 756 16.06 25.98 8.83
CA ALA A 756 15.48 25.67 7.52
C ALA A 756 16.55 25.44 6.44
N THR A 757 17.58 26.31 6.42
CA THR A 757 18.72 26.22 5.50
C THR A 757 19.62 25.00 5.78
N LEU A 758 19.63 24.48 7.01
CA LEU A 758 20.36 23.27 7.38
C LEU A 758 19.56 22.02 7.02
N VAL A 759 18.27 21.97 7.37
CA VAL A 759 17.35 20.85 7.08
C VAL A 759 17.23 20.61 5.59
N SER A 760 17.11 21.67 4.77
CA SER A 760 16.94 21.52 3.31
C SER A 760 18.09 20.75 2.64
N LYS A 761 19.32 20.81 3.18
CA LYS A 761 20.50 20.08 2.67
C LYS A 761 20.41 18.56 2.83
N PHE A 762 19.60 18.08 3.78
CA PHE A 762 19.52 16.66 4.15
C PHE A 762 18.11 16.09 4.03
N SER A 763 17.08 16.93 3.84
CA SER A 763 15.67 16.51 3.77
C SER A 763 15.30 15.49 2.68
N SER A 764 16.14 15.33 1.65
CA SER A 764 16.00 14.31 0.60
C SER A 764 16.88 13.06 0.81
N ASP A 765 17.69 13.01 1.88
CA ASP A 765 18.53 11.87 2.22
C ASP A 765 17.71 10.76 2.88
N THR A 766 17.81 9.53 2.39
CA THR A 766 17.02 8.40 2.92
C THR A 766 17.37 8.05 4.37
N ALA A 767 18.55 8.42 4.87
CA ALA A 767 18.93 8.27 6.27
C ALA A 767 18.35 9.37 7.17
N PHE A 768 17.81 10.46 6.62
CA PHE A 768 17.33 11.60 7.41
C PHE A 768 16.09 11.25 8.24
N GLY A 769 16.20 11.45 9.55
CA GLY A 769 15.13 11.24 10.51
C GLY A 769 14.33 12.49 10.82
N GLY A 770 14.96 13.68 10.73
CA GLY A 770 14.36 14.95 11.11
C GLY A 770 15.26 15.79 12.02
N VAL A 771 14.64 16.51 12.96
CA VAL A 771 15.31 17.37 13.95
C VAL A 771 15.04 16.82 15.35
N MET A 772 16.06 16.83 16.19
CA MET A 772 15.91 16.67 17.64
C MET A 772 16.27 17.99 18.31
N MET A 773 15.56 18.37 19.38
CA MET A 773 15.95 19.53 20.16
C MET A 773 15.98 19.32 21.67
N TRP A 774 16.97 19.97 22.26
CA TRP A 774 17.16 20.12 23.70
C TRP A 774 16.78 21.56 24.10
N ALA A 775 15.67 21.83 24.78
CA ALA A 775 14.62 20.94 25.29
C ALA A 775 13.26 21.69 25.26
N ALA A 776 12.18 21.06 25.74
CA ALA A 776 10.81 21.56 25.64
C ALA A 776 10.60 22.98 26.20
N GLY A 777 11.04 23.27 27.43
CA GLY A 777 10.90 24.60 28.01
C GLY A 777 11.72 25.67 27.29
N PHE A 778 12.88 25.30 26.74
CA PHE A 778 13.68 26.20 25.89
C PHE A 778 12.97 26.51 24.56
N SER A 779 12.21 25.57 24.00
CA SER A 779 11.37 25.80 22.82
C SER A 779 10.22 26.78 23.14
N ASP A 780 9.55 26.62 24.29
CA ASP A 780 8.48 27.52 24.73
C ASP A 780 8.98 28.94 25.00
N ALA A 781 10.18 29.07 25.57
CA ALA A 781 10.83 30.36 25.78
C ALA A 781 11.25 31.06 24.47
N THR A 782 11.27 30.34 23.34
CA THR A 782 11.82 30.80 22.06
C THR A 782 10.73 30.95 21.00
N VAL A 783 9.85 31.94 21.20
CA VAL A 783 8.73 32.22 20.29
C VAL A 783 9.15 33.14 19.15
N ASN A 784 8.99 32.67 17.90
CA ASN A 784 9.25 33.40 16.67
C ASN A 784 7.99 33.43 15.80
N ASN A 785 7.52 34.61 15.38
CA ASN A 785 6.29 34.81 14.62
C ASN A 785 5.03 34.17 15.25
N GLY A 786 4.99 34.01 16.58
CA GLY A 786 3.90 33.35 17.29
C GLY A 786 3.99 31.82 17.35
N CYS A 787 4.99 31.20 16.73
CA CYS A 787 5.32 29.78 16.88
C CYS A 787 6.46 29.57 17.90
N THR A 788 6.37 28.55 18.75
CA THR A 788 7.50 28.04 19.54
C THR A 788 8.60 27.46 18.62
N TYR A 789 9.79 27.18 19.16
CA TYR A 789 10.87 26.60 18.35
C TYR A 789 10.52 25.21 17.80
N ALA A 790 9.76 24.40 18.55
CA ALA A 790 9.22 23.12 18.09
C ALA A 790 8.22 23.29 16.92
N GLN A 791 7.29 24.25 17.02
CA GLN A 791 6.36 24.56 15.93
C GLN A 791 7.08 25.09 14.68
N GLN A 792 8.11 25.91 14.86
CA GLN A 792 9.01 26.37 13.80
C GLN A 792 9.69 25.18 13.09
N ALA A 793 10.31 24.27 13.84
CA ALA A 793 10.92 23.06 13.29
C ALA A 793 9.91 22.17 12.55
N LYS A 794 8.69 22.02 13.06
CA LYS A 794 7.62 21.27 12.38
C LYS A 794 7.21 21.91 11.05
N SER A 795 7.05 23.23 11.01
CA SER A 795 6.76 23.95 9.77
C SER A 795 7.87 23.73 8.74
N ILE A 796 9.12 23.80 9.18
CA ILE A 796 10.32 23.59 8.34
C ILE A 796 10.33 22.17 7.76
N LEU A 797 10.12 21.15 8.60
CA LEU A 797 10.13 19.74 8.18
C LEU A 797 8.95 19.40 7.24
N LYS A 798 7.82 20.10 7.36
CA LYS A 798 6.62 19.89 6.55
C LYS A 798 6.58 20.71 5.26
N THR A 799 7.19 21.89 5.23
CA THR A 799 7.01 22.90 4.16
C THR A 799 8.31 23.49 3.59
N GLY A 800 9.45 23.21 4.22
CA GLY A 800 10.73 23.86 3.93
C GLY A 800 10.84 25.31 4.44
N LYS A 801 9.86 25.79 5.22
CA LYS A 801 9.75 27.20 5.66
C LYS A 801 9.43 27.31 7.14
N THR A 802 9.81 28.44 7.73
CA THR A 802 9.40 28.85 9.08
C THR A 802 7.88 29.09 9.15
N CYS A 803 7.33 29.25 10.35
CA CYS A 803 6.19 30.14 10.55
C CYS A 803 6.63 31.60 10.32
#